data_AF-A0AAU4HYS7-F1
#
_entry.id   AF-A0AAU4HYS7-F1
#
_cell.length_a   1.000
_cell.length_b   1.000
_cell.length_c   1.000
_cell.angle_alpha   90.00
_cell.angle_beta   90.00
_cell.angle_gamma   90.00
#
_symmetry.space_group_name_H-M   'P 1'
#
loop_
_entity.id
_entity.type
_entity.pdbx_description
1 polymer ?
#
loop_
_entity_poly.entity_id
_entity_poly.type
_entity_poly.pdbx_seq_one_letter_code
_entity_poly.pdbx_strand_id
1 'polypeptide(L)'
;MKRSPHPRLRRLLAAAAAAAGLLSLLTAVPDPADASSAVPVAAAESTATVFYYTKTRDWSAYNLHYAPDGGSWTAVPGVRMEAACTDWVKKTVVLGSSAGLSATFTDGSGVWDNNSGKNYALGTGAITVKDGVVAHSDPCAGTGTGPDPSPGTGNNATVYYSTTTVGWSTTNLHYRPAGGPWTTVPGVGMEPACTGWVKRSVGLGTATEMQAAFNNGNGVWDNNNGGDYRLPSGVSTVKDRKVTKDAPDPCAAEPADTEAPTVPTAVKADADGVSVVLTWEPSSDNRGVTKYQVTRTGGSKGTRVSDVGSTVFSDAGLEEKTAYSYTVRAVDAAGNTSAASTAAKAITGTRPAAPAPGKPLGTDPRRDPIYFVLTARFDDGDTSNNRGGSQDVKSGNAANNDPMFRGDFKGLVNKLDYVKGLGFSAIWITPVVLNRSDYDYHGYHGYDFYKVDGRLESAGASYQDLINAAHAKGMKIYQDVVYNHSSRWGAKGLYTPTVYGVRDDEWSWYYDEKSEGFEYDGVSAETKSGKSYYNGDLWSTAEPSGNTCLNWGKPTGSTSVEGYRIYNCQWPTPTSGMFPKTYYHNCWLGNWEGEDSRSCWLHEDLADFNTESAPVQNYLIGAYDKYIDMGVDGFRIDTAVHIPRTTWNRRFLPAIQERVTQQFGAEAAKNFFVFGEVGAFVNDKWNRGSVNHSAQFYTWKERKEYDADDTKAALEMYDYEEKLGTGAQPTSSNAFLDGNAYHAPDHSEFSGMNVIDMRMHMNFGDAGNAYNNGKDSDDSYNDATYNVVYVDSHDYGPKKSSERYAGGTDAWAENMALMWTFRGIPTLYYGSEIEFQAGKKIDCGPSCPLATTGRAYYGDHLAGTVEASDFGQVSSATGEVANTLSKPLVKHVQRLNEIRRAVPALQMGQYSTEGITGSMAYKRRYTDAASGVDSFALVTVTGAATYSGIPNGTYKDAVTGDTQVVADGRLSVAAPGKGNLRVYVLDLGGSNAAPGQVGSAGPYLK
;
A
#
# COMPACT_ATOMS: atom_id res chain seq x y z
N MET A 1 -1.64 -30.78 12.02
CA MET A 1 -1.24 -32.21 11.98
C MET A 1 0.13 -32.37 12.63
N LYS A 2 0.29 -33.30 13.58
CA LYS A 2 1.57 -33.60 14.25
C LYS A 2 2.41 -34.54 13.38
N ARG A 3 3.70 -34.26 13.18
CA ARG A 3 4.69 -35.29 12.83
C ARG A 3 5.93 -35.13 13.71
N SER A 4 6.14 -36.13 14.56
CA SER A 4 7.42 -36.33 15.27
C SER A 4 8.47 -36.95 14.32
N PRO A 5 9.76 -36.77 14.62
CA PRO A 5 10.88 -37.08 13.72
C PRO A 5 11.64 -38.36 14.14
N HIS A 6 12.48 -38.88 13.23
CA HIS A 6 13.78 -39.58 13.47
C HIS A 6 14.19 -40.42 12.23
N PRO A 7 15.47 -40.84 12.08
CA PRO A 7 16.73 -40.14 12.36
C PRO A 7 17.80 -40.33 11.23
N ARG A 8 18.95 -39.70 11.47
CA ARG A 8 20.20 -39.66 10.69
C ARG A 8 20.79 -41.03 10.27
N LEU A 9 21.46 -41.04 9.11
CA LEU A 9 22.64 -41.88 8.86
C LEU A 9 23.72 -41.11 8.10
N ARG A 10 24.97 -41.38 8.50
CA ARG A 10 26.21 -40.64 8.22
C ARG A 10 26.86 -41.01 6.88
N ARG A 11 27.49 -39.98 6.28
CA ARG A 11 28.79 -39.90 5.56
C ARG A 11 29.30 -41.11 4.75
N LEU A 12 29.79 -40.80 3.53
CA LEU A 12 31.20 -41.03 3.13
C LEU A 12 31.59 -40.10 1.97
N LEU A 13 32.83 -39.59 2.03
CA LEU A 13 33.49 -38.76 1.03
C LEU A 13 33.96 -39.59 -0.18
N ALA A 14 34.04 -38.97 -1.36
CA ALA A 14 35.23 -39.07 -2.23
C ALA A 14 35.21 -37.97 -3.30
N ALA A 15 36.33 -37.27 -3.42
CA ALA A 15 36.65 -36.35 -4.51
C ALA A 15 37.52 -37.07 -5.55
N ALA A 16 37.40 -36.72 -6.84
CA ALA A 16 38.49 -36.82 -7.82
C ALA A 16 38.15 -36.05 -9.12
N ALA A 17 39.19 -35.46 -9.69
CA ALA A 17 39.20 -34.54 -10.83
C ALA A 17 39.63 -35.22 -12.15
N ALA A 18 39.64 -34.40 -13.22
CA ALA A 18 40.51 -34.43 -14.42
C ALA A 18 39.91 -34.87 -15.79
N ALA A 19 39.65 -33.86 -16.63
CA ALA A 19 40.28 -33.49 -17.90
C ALA A 19 40.58 -34.50 -19.05
N ALA A 20 40.14 -34.06 -20.26
CA ALA A 20 40.85 -33.95 -21.56
C ALA A 20 40.92 -35.12 -22.59
N GLY A 21 40.79 -34.73 -23.87
CA GLY A 21 41.34 -35.40 -25.09
C GLY A 21 40.32 -35.62 -26.22
N LEU A 22 40.20 -34.78 -27.27
CA LEU A 22 40.99 -34.69 -28.53
C LEU A 22 40.82 -35.90 -29.50
N LEU A 23 40.37 -35.67 -30.76
CA LEU A 23 41.22 -35.65 -31.96
C LEU A 23 40.45 -35.43 -33.30
N SER A 24 41.18 -34.80 -34.21
CA SER A 24 40.96 -34.27 -35.57
C SER A 24 41.26 -35.25 -36.73
N LEU A 25 41.05 -34.82 -38.00
CA LEU A 25 41.90 -34.98 -39.24
C LEU A 25 41.00 -34.92 -40.53
N LEU A 26 41.05 -33.87 -41.40
CA LEU A 26 41.98 -33.52 -42.54
C LEU A 26 41.52 -34.06 -43.94
N THR A 27 41.00 -33.24 -44.89
CA THR A 27 41.57 -32.64 -46.16
C THR A 27 41.98 -33.63 -47.28
N ALA A 28 41.88 -33.45 -48.63
CA ALA A 28 41.86 -32.29 -49.55
C ALA A 28 41.51 -32.67 -51.03
N VAL A 29 40.94 -31.69 -51.78
CA VAL A 29 40.93 -31.23 -53.23
C VAL A 29 41.25 -32.17 -54.44
N PRO A 30 40.67 -31.92 -55.66
CA PRO A 30 41.30 -31.05 -56.69
C PRO A 30 40.34 -30.18 -57.57
N ASP A 31 40.92 -29.20 -58.28
CA ASP A 31 40.40 -28.29 -59.35
C ASP A 31 41.25 -28.52 -60.66
N PRO A 32 41.10 -27.88 -61.85
CA PRO A 32 40.10 -26.91 -62.38
C PRO A 32 39.68 -27.12 -63.89
N ALA A 33 38.74 -26.30 -64.44
CA ALA A 33 38.72 -25.83 -65.85
C ALA A 33 37.75 -24.65 -66.11
N ASP A 34 38.30 -23.59 -66.72
CA ASP A 34 37.79 -22.33 -67.31
C ASP A 34 36.56 -22.45 -68.26
N ALA A 35 35.78 -21.41 -68.66
CA ALA A 35 35.72 -19.97 -68.40
C ALA A 35 34.39 -19.41 -68.99
N SER A 36 33.86 -18.30 -68.46
CA SER A 36 33.57 -17.10 -69.28
C SER A 36 33.21 -15.89 -68.40
N SER A 37 33.63 -14.73 -68.88
CA SER A 37 33.66 -13.41 -68.26
C SER A 37 32.28 -12.79 -67.97
N ALA A 38 32.11 -12.23 -66.76
CA ALA A 38 31.18 -11.13 -66.50
C ALA A 38 31.80 -10.13 -65.52
N VAL A 39 31.65 -8.85 -65.84
CA VAL A 39 32.15 -7.64 -65.17
C VAL A 39 31.78 -7.61 -63.67
N PRO A 40 32.62 -7.10 -62.74
CA PRO A 40 32.19 -6.90 -61.37
C PRO A 40 31.13 -5.79 -61.32
N VAL A 41 29.92 -6.13 -60.92
CA VAL A 41 28.92 -5.16 -60.49
C VAL A 41 29.38 -4.63 -59.14
N ALA A 42 29.57 -3.32 -59.02
CA ALA A 42 29.89 -2.67 -57.74
C ALA A 42 28.83 -3.03 -56.69
N ALA A 43 29.26 -3.43 -55.49
CA ALA A 43 28.37 -3.63 -54.35
C ALA A 43 27.61 -2.31 -54.08
N ALA A 44 26.29 -2.37 -53.97
CA ALA A 44 25.48 -1.22 -53.64
C ALA A 44 25.90 -0.68 -52.25
N GLU A 45 26.32 0.58 -52.18
CA GLU A 45 26.70 1.22 -50.93
C GLU A 45 25.47 1.34 -50.00
N SER A 46 25.59 0.92 -48.74
CA SER A 46 24.53 1.10 -47.74
C SER A 46 24.35 2.58 -47.44
N THR A 47 23.11 3.07 -47.38
CA THR A 47 22.80 4.46 -47.07
C THR A 47 21.73 4.59 -45.99
N ALA A 48 21.73 5.71 -45.27
CA ALA A 48 20.65 6.14 -44.39
C ALA A 48 20.14 7.50 -44.83
N THR A 49 18.85 7.62 -45.12
CA THR A 49 18.18 8.90 -45.37
C THR A 49 17.44 9.31 -44.10
N VAL A 50 18.04 10.23 -43.35
CA VAL A 50 17.55 10.69 -42.04
C VAL A 50 16.68 11.91 -42.25
N PHE A 51 15.41 11.83 -41.85
CA PHE A 51 14.41 12.89 -41.81
C PHE A 51 14.29 13.44 -40.38
N TYR A 52 14.25 14.76 -40.23
CA TYR A 52 14.12 15.43 -38.93
C TYR A 52 12.92 16.38 -38.96
N TYR A 53 12.06 16.28 -37.94
CA TYR A 53 10.85 17.09 -37.83
C TYR A 53 11.18 18.50 -37.33
N THR A 54 10.76 19.50 -38.10
CA THR A 54 11.19 20.90 -37.90
C THR A 54 10.25 21.69 -36.99
N LYS A 55 8.94 21.40 -37.04
CA LYS A 55 7.89 22.25 -36.43
C LYS A 55 8.03 22.47 -34.93
N THR A 56 8.52 21.47 -34.19
CA THR A 56 8.62 21.56 -32.73
C THR A 56 9.81 22.42 -32.27
N ARG A 57 10.88 22.48 -33.07
CA ARG A 57 12.12 23.19 -32.71
C ARG A 57 12.23 24.57 -33.36
N ASP A 58 11.62 24.74 -34.54
CA ASP A 58 11.56 26.00 -35.30
C ASP A 58 12.91 26.73 -35.44
N TRP A 59 13.94 25.99 -35.87
CA TRP A 59 15.27 26.55 -36.12
C TRP A 59 15.33 27.17 -37.51
N SER A 60 16.08 28.28 -37.64
CA SER A 60 16.40 28.87 -38.96
C SER A 60 17.22 27.92 -39.86
N ALA A 61 17.76 26.86 -39.26
CA ALA A 61 18.77 26.00 -39.83
C ALA A 61 18.77 24.62 -39.17
N TYR A 62 19.00 23.54 -39.93
CA TYR A 62 19.12 22.18 -39.39
C TYR A 62 20.33 21.48 -39.98
N ASN A 63 21.23 21.01 -39.12
CA ASN A 63 22.41 20.24 -39.50
C ASN A 63 22.39 18.89 -38.77
N LEU A 64 22.78 17.84 -39.49
CA LEU A 64 23.01 16.50 -38.97
C LEU A 64 24.50 16.34 -38.67
N HIS A 65 24.85 16.23 -37.39
CA HIS A 65 26.19 15.86 -36.96
C HIS A 65 26.18 14.36 -36.64
N TYR A 66 27.02 13.57 -37.30
CA TYR A 66 26.93 12.11 -37.20
C TYR A 66 28.28 11.39 -37.31
N ALA A 67 28.31 10.13 -36.88
CA ALA A 67 29.37 9.16 -37.12
C ALA A 67 28.75 7.81 -37.53
N PRO A 68 29.04 7.25 -38.72
CA PRO A 68 28.72 5.86 -39.03
C PRO A 68 29.31 4.92 -37.98
N ASP A 69 28.68 3.77 -37.70
CA ASP A 69 29.16 2.86 -36.68
C ASP A 69 30.62 2.45 -36.92
N GLY A 70 31.48 2.69 -35.91
CA GLY A 70 32.94 2.47 -35.99
C GLY A 70 33.73 3.55 -36.74
N GLY A 71 33.06 4.59 -37.25
CA GLY A 71 33.64 5.72 -37.97
C GLY A 71 33.88 6.96 -37.10
N SER A 72 34.41 8.02 -37.73
CA SER A 72 34.64 9.32 -37.09
C SER A 72 33.46 10.26 -37.25
N TRP A 73 33.25 11.14 -36.27
CA TRP A 73 32.23 12.19 -36.33
C TRP A 73 32.54 13.22 -37.41
N THR A 74 31.50 13.73 -38.07
CA THR A 74 31.58 14.92 -38.93
C THR A 74 32.12 16.13 -38.17
N ALA A 75 32.76 17.11 -38.82
CA ALA A 75 33.18 18.34 -38.14
C ALA A 75 31.96 19.16 -37.64
N VAL A 76 32.07 19.83 -36.50
CA VAL A 76 31.02 20.72 -35.94
C VAL A 76 30.84 21.95 -36.86
N PRO A 77 29.60 22.37 -37.19
CA PRO A 77 28.31 21.96 -36.61
C PRO A 77 27.59 20.80 -37.33
N GLY A 78 28.30 19.94 -38.04
CA GLY A 78 27.70 18.86 -38.82
C GLY A 78 27.32 19.31 -40.24
N VAL A 79 26.56 18.46 -40.94
CA VAL A 79 26.25 18.65 -42.36
C VAL A 79 24.84 19.17 -42.53
N ARG A 80 24.68 20.21 -43.37
CA ARG A 80 23.38 20.81 -43.68
C ARG A 80 22.38 19.79 -44.20
N MET A 81 21.19 19.77 -43.57
CA MET A 81 20.02 19.04 -44.03
C MET A 81 19.20 19.89 -45.02
N GLU A 82 18.62 19.25 -46.03
CA GLU A 82 17.81 19.90 -47.06
C GLU A 82 16.32 19.75 -46.78
N ALA A 83 15.48 20.65 -47.28
CA ALA A 83 14.03 20.51 -47.15
C ALA A 83 13.54 19.22 -47.82
N ALA A 84 12.67 18.46 -47.16
CA ALA A 84 12.16 17.19 -47.65
C ALA A 84 10.69 17.30 -48.08
N CYS A 85 9.81 17.63 -47.15
CA CYS A 85 8.39 17.92 -47.35
C CYS A 85 7.90 18.81 -46.19
N THR A 86 6.61 19.16 -46.16
CA THR A 86 6.04 20.04 -45.12
C THR A 86 6.46 19.58 -43.72
N ASP A 87 7.04 20.49 -42.95
CA ASP A 87 7.55 20.26 -41.58
C ASP A 87 8.74 19.28 -41.46
N TRP A 88 9.39 18.82 -42.55
CA TRP A 88 10.53 17.89 -42.50
C TRP A 88 11.74 18.34 -43.33
N VAL A 89 12.94 18.13 -42.78
CA VAL A 89 14.23 18.19 -43.50
C VAL A 89 14.85 16.80 -43.58
N LYS A 90 15.74 16.55 -44.55
CA LYS A 90 16.43 15.26 -44.69
C LYS A 90 17.93 15.39 -44.97
N LYS A 91 18.65 14.30 -44.75
CA LYS A 91 20.01 14.08 -45.25
C LYS A 91 20.25 12.61 -45.55
N THR A 92 20.77 12.30 -46.73
CA THR A 92 21.27 10.96 -47.06
C THR A 92 22.76 10.86 -46.72
N VAL A 93 23.10 9.83 -45.95
CA VAL A 93 24.44 9.49 -45.48
C VAL A 93 24.86 8.17 -46.13
N VAL A 94 26.08 8.14 -46.68
CA VAL A 94 26.70 6.90 -47.16
C VAL A 94 27.38 6.21 -45.96
N LEU A 95 26.96 4.98 -45.68
CA LEU A 95 27.40 4.20 -44.51
C LEU A 95 28.46 3.16 -44.87
N GLY A 96 28.73 2.91 -46.16
CA GLY A 96 29.63 1.85 -46.59
C GLY A 96 29.12 0.48 -46.12
N SER A 97 29.90 -0.22 -45.30
CA SER A 97 29.52 -1.51 -44.69
C SER A 97 28.93 -1.40 -43.27
N SER A 98 28.75 -0.18 -42.73
CA SER A 98 28.21 0.03 -41.38
C SER A 98 26.70 -0.26 -41.33
N ALA A 99 26.24 -0.79 -40.19
CA ALA A 99 24.83 -1.16 -39.96
C ALA A 99 23.95 0.02 -39.50
N GLY A 100 24.55 1.18 -39.22
CA GLY A 100 23.89 2.38 -38.73
C GLY A 100 24.85 3.55 -38.51
N LEU A 101 24.35 4.58 -37.83
CA LEU A 101 25.10 5.76 -37.40
C LEU A 101 24.63 6.28 -36.03
N SER A 102 25.56 6.88 -35.28
CA SER A 102 25.23 7.79 -34.18
C SER A 102 25.03 9.21 -34.70
N ALA A 103 24.02 9.93 -34.21
CA ALA A 103 23.63 11.25 -34.72
C ALA A 103 23.17 12.22 -33.62
N THR A 104 23.37 13.51 -33.87
CA THR A 104 22.74 14.64 -33.18
C THR A 104 22.35 15.72 -34.19
N PHE A 105 21.41 16.59 -33.81
CA PHE A 105 20.93 17.67 -34.66
C PHE A 105 21.29 19.03 -34.05
N THR A 106 21.59 20.02 -34.87
CA THR A 106 21.90 21.38 -34.39
C THR A 106 21.42 22.46 -35.33
N ASP A 107 21.14 23.63 -34.76
CA ASP A 107 20.80 24.83 -35.50
C ASP A 107 21.99 25.45 -36.25
N GLY A 108 23.21 24.96 -36.00
CA GLY A 108 24.44 25.50 -36.59
C GLY A 108 25.04 26.69 -35.83
N SER A 109 24.39 27.16 -34.76
CA SER A 109 24.86 28.27 -33.90
C SER A 109 25.25 27.83 -32.49
N GLY A 110 25.11 26.54 -32.17
CA GLY A 110 25.52 25.94 -30.91
C GLY A 110 24.38 25.38 -30.07
N VAL A 111 23.14 25.40 -30.57
CA VAL A 111 21.99 24.73 -29.95
C VAL A 111 21.89 23.31 -30.49
N TRP A 112 21.78 22.32 -29.59
CA TRP A 112 21.82 20.90 -29.93
C TRP A 112 20.59 20.15 -29.47
N ASP A 113 20.13 19.22 -30.31
CA ASP A 113 19.29 18.10 -29.93
C ASP A 113 20.15 16.82 -29.91
N ASN A 114 20.57 16.44 -28.71
CA ASN A 114 21.41 15.28 -28.45
C ASN A 114 20.68 14.19 -27.66
N ASN A 115 19.35 14.14 -27.76
CA ASN A 115 18.52 13.13 -27.09
C ASN A 115 18.78 13.05 -25.57
N SER A 116 18.74 14.20 -24.89
CA SER A 116 19.05 14.33 -23.46
C SER A 116 20.43 13.78 -23.08
N GLY A 117 21.45 14.04 -23.91
CA GLY A 117 22.84 13.67 -23.67
C GLY A 117 23.27 12.27 -24.15
N LYS A 118 22.40 11.51 -24.82
CA LYS A 118 22.67 10.11 -25.23
C LYS A 118 23.01 9.91 -26.71
N ASN A 119 22.82 10.91 -27.55
CA ASN A 119 22.82 10.82 -29.02
C ASN A 119 21.70 9.89 -29.56
N TYR A 120 21.40 10.00 -30.85
CA TYR A 120 20.49 9.10 -31.54
C TYR A 120 21.28 7.96 -32.18
N ALA A 121 20.84 6.72 -31.99
CA ALA A 121 21.30 5.57 -32.76
C ALA A 121 20.31 5.32 -33.92
N LEU A 122 20.78 5.45 -35.15
CA LEU A 122 19.97 5.36 -36.37
C LEU A 122 20.44 4.19 -37.24
N GLY A 123 19.52 3.42 -37.81
CA GLY A 123 19.84 2.28 -38.69
C GLY A 123 20.18 2.66 -40.14
N THR A 124 19.78 1.82 -41.09
CA THR A 124 19.90 2.07 -42.54
C THR A 124 18.53 2.37 -43.15
N GLY A 125 18.47 2.86 -44.40
CA GLY A 125 17.21 3.17 -45.09
C GLY A 125 16.61 4.52 -44.68
N ALA A 126 15.29 4.69 -44.85
CA ALA A 126 14.59 5.92 -44.49
C ALA A 126 14.25 5.95 -42.99
N ILE A 127 14.70 6.98 -42.29
CA ILE A 127 14.64 7.07 -40.82
C ILE A 127 14.07 8.43 -40.44
N THR A 128 13.04 8.47 -39.60
CA THR A 128 12.47 9.71 -39.06
C THR A 128 12.90 9.90 -37.61
N VAL A 129 13.22 11.14 -37.27
CA VAL A 129 13.40 11.60 -35.90
C VAL A 129 12.42 12.74 -35.64
N LYS A 130 11.47 12.50 -34.75
CA LYS A 130 10.45 13.48 -34.36
C LYS A 130 10.32 13.50 -32.84
N ASP A 131 10.59 14.66 -32.25
CA ASP A 131 10.41 14.91 -30.81
C ASP A 131 11.10 13.86 -29.91
N GLY A 132 12.29 13.41 -30.32
CA GLY A 132 13.06 12.37 -29.61
C GLY A 132 12.76 10.93 -30.01
N VAL A 133 11.73 10.68 -30.83
CA VAL A 133 11.34 9.34 -31.27
C VAL A 133 11.95 9.01 -32.63
N VAL A 134 12.59 7.83 -32.74
CA VAL A 134 13.16 7.28 -33.97
C VAL A 134 12.18 6.27 -34.59
N ALA A 135 11.87 6.40 -35.89
CA ALA A 135 11.12 5.41 -36.66
C ALA A 135 11.76 5.18 -38.03
N HIS A 136 11.48 4.03 -38.68
CA HIS A 136 12.05 3.68 -39.99
C HIS A 136 10.99 3.81 -41.08
N SER A 137 10.75 5.05 -41.50
CA SER A 137 9.78 5.41 -42.53
C SER A 137 10.24 6.63 -43.32
N ASP A 138 9.78 6.77 -44.56
CA ASP A 138 9.87 8.02 -45.32
C ASP A 138 8.59 8.83 -45.03
N PRO A 139 8.66 9.95 -44.28
CA PRO A 139 7.49 10.76 -43.95
C PRO A 139 6.94 11.52 -45.17
N CYS A 140 7.71 11.54 -46.26
CA CYS A 140 7.34 12.15 -47.53
C CYS A 140 6.86 11.10 -48.56
N ALA A 141 6.83 9.81 -48.22
CA ALA A 141 6.21 8.78 -49.05
C ALA A 141 4.73 9.13 -49.29
N GLY A 142 4.37 9.34 -50.57
CA GLY A 142 3.04 9.79 -51.00
C GLY A 142 2.93 11.28 -51.39
N THR A 143 4.01 12.08 -51.29
CA THR A 143 4.02 13.50 -51.68
C THR A 143 4.74 13.80 -53.01
N GLY A 144 5.37 12.79 -53.61
CA GLY A 144 6.00 12.87 -54.94
C GLY A 144 5.11 12.27 -56.04
N THR A 145 5.20 12.81 -57.25
CA THR A 145 4.45 12.39 -58.46
C THR A 145 4.90 11.04 -59.06
N GLY A 146 5.36 10.09 -58.25
CA GLY A 146 5.56 8.69 -58.65
C GLY A 146 4.30 7.88 -58.36
N PRO A 147 4.03 6.76 -59.06
CA PRO A 147 2.77 6.04 -58.94
C PRO A 147 2.71 5.28 -57.61
N ASP A 148 2.28 5.96 -56.56
CA ASP A 148 1.71 5.32 -55.37
C ASP A 148 0.24 5.00 -55.70
N PRO A 149 -0.27 3.78 -55.50
CA PRO A 149 -1.68 3.46 -55.67
C PRO A 149 -2.50 4.10 -54.54
N SER A 150 -2.65 5.42 -54.60
CA SER A 150 -3.80 6.11 -54.01
C SER A 150 -5.07 5.45 -54.58
N PRO A 151 -6.17 5.34 -53.80
CA PRO A 151 -7.33 4.51 -54.15
C PRO A 151 -7.94 4.98 -55.48
N GLY A 152 -7.56 4.29 -56.55
CA GLY A 152 -8.22 4.37 -57.85
C GLY A 152 -9.61 3.76 -57.77
N THR A 153 -10.38 3.86 -58.86
CA THR A 153 -11.77 3.41 -59.01
C THR A 153 -11.97 1.87 -58.96
N GLY A 154 -11.30 1.17 -58.05
CA GLY A 154 -11.34 -0.28 -57.86
C GLY A 154 -11.53 -0.69 -56.39
N ASN A 155 -11.32 -1.97 -56.10
CA ASN A 155 -11.44 -2.54 -54.77
C ASN A 155 -10.35 -1.97 -53.83
N ASN A 156 -10.72 -1.74 -52.55
CA ASN A 156 -9.81 -1.27 -51.50
C ASN A 156 -9.83 -2.23 -50.31
N ALA A 157 -8.72 -2.32 -49.57
CA ALA A 157 -8.63 -3.06 -48.31
C ALA A 157 -8.18 -2.14 -47.18
N THR A 158 -8.93 -2.12 -46.07
CA THR A 158 -8.54 -1.48 -44.81
C THR A 158 -8.23 -2.54 -43.79
N VAL A 159 -7.03 -2.52 -43.23
CA VAL A 159 -6.54 -3.55 -42.32
C VAL A 159 -6.20 -2.93 -40.99
N TYR A 160 -6.81 -3.44 -39.91
CA TYR A 160 -6.41 -3.17 -38.54
C TYR A 160 -5.55 -4.32 -38.02
N TYR A 161 -4.37 -4.01 -37.49
CA TYR A 161 -3.45 -4.99 -36.92
C TYR A 161 -3.26 -4.71 -35.42
N SER A 162 -3.48 -5.73 -34.59
CA SER A 162 -3.34 -5.60 -33.13
C SER A 162 -1.88 -5.71 -32.72
N THR A 163 -1.32 -4.67 -32.13
CA THR A 163 0.05 -4.66 -31.60
C THR A 163 0.14 -5.19 -30.17
N THR A 164 -0.99 -5.37 -29.48
CA THR A 164 -1.08 -5.75 -28.05
C THR A 164 -0.27 -7.00 -27.69
N THR A 165 -0.26 -8.01 -28.55
CA THR A 165 0.40 -9.30 -28.29
C THR A 165 1.86 -9.32 -28.76
N VAL A 166 2.19 -8.50 -29.76
CA VAL A 166 3.54 -8.47 -30.36
C VAL A 166 4.43 -7.37 -29.79
N GLY A 167 3.87 -6.38 -29.09
CA GLY A 167 4.61 -5.32 -28.39
C GLY A 167 5.35 -4.36 -29.31
N TRP A 168 4.97 -4.27 -30.59
CA TRP A 168 5.66 -3.45 -31.57
C TRP A 168 5.29 -1.97 -31.45
N SER A 169 6.32 -1.11 -31.40
CA SER A 169 6.17 0.35 -31.41
C SER A 169 6.04 0.94 -32.82
N THR A 170 6.39 0.17 -33.85
CA THR A 170 6.23 0.51 -35.27
C THR A 170 5.75 -0.73 -36.01
N THR A 171 4.92 -0.55 -37.04
CA THR A 171 4.36 -1.68 -37.80
C THR A 171 4.23 -1.28 -39.27
N ASN A 172 4.71 -2.13 -40.17
CA ASN A 172 4.57 -1.99 -41.61
C ASN A 172 3.72 -3.13 -42.17
N LEU A 173 2.89 -2.81 -43.15
CA LEU A 173 2.16 -3.74 -43.99
C LEU A 173 2.96 -3.96 -45.28
N HIS A 174 3.57 -5.12 -45.42
CA HIS A 174 4.19 -5.58 -46.66
C HIS A 174 3.16 -6.44 -47.40
N TYR A 175 2.76 -6.09 -48.62
CA TYR A 175 1.63 -6.75 -49.28
C TYR A 175 1.80 -6.89 -50.80
N ARG A 176 1.03 -7.81 -51.41
CA ARG A 176 0.78 -7.90 -52.85
C ARG A 176 -0.70 -8.15 -53.15
N PRO A 177 -1.37 -7.33 -53.98
CA PRO A 177 -2.68 -7.70 -54.52
C PRO A 177 -2.61 -9.03 -55.29
N ALA A 178 -3.69 -9.81 -55.32
CA ALA A 178 -3.71 -11.08 -56.05
C ALA A 178 -3.29 -10.89 -57.53
N GLY A 179 -2.22 -11.57 -57.94
CA GLY A 179 -1.64 -11.45 -59.29
C GLY A 179 -0.70 -10.26 -59.51
N GLY A 180 -0.46 -9.42 -58.48
CA GLY A 180 0.46 -8.28 -58.53
C GLY A 180 1.82 -8.52 -57.84
N PRO A 181 2.78 -7.58 -57.99
CA PRO A 181 4.07 -7.65 -57.30
C PRO A 181 3.95 -7.32 -55.81
N TRP A 182 4.92 -7.78 -55.00
CA TRP A 182 5.08 -7.34 -53.62
C TRP A 182 5.55 -5.90 -53.54
N THR A 183 5.07 -5.17 -52.52
CA THR A 183 5.68 -3.91 -52.07
C THR A 183 7.16 -4.10 -51.77
N THR A 184 7.99 -3.07 -51.87
CA THR A 184 9.39 -3.15 -51.43
C THR A 184 9.48 -3.26 -49.90
N VAL A 185 10.37 -4.10 -49.36
CA VAL A 185 10.63 -4.23 -47.91
C VAL A 185 11.12 -2.89 -47.34
N PRO A 186 10.62 -2.44 -46.17
CA PRO A 186 9.75 -3.13 -45.20
C PRO A 186 8.24 -3.09 -45.48
N GLY A 187 7.79 -2.58 -46.62
CA GLY A 187 6.36 -2.37 -46.92
C GLY A 187 5.92 -0.95 -46.57
N VAL A 188 4.60 -0.75 -46.44
CA VAL A 188 4.02 0.56 -46.13
C VAL A 188 3.73 0.69 -44.63
N GLY A 189 4.11 1.82 -44.02
CA GLY A 189 3.86 2.04 -42.60
C GLY A 189 2.37 2.07 -42.25
N MET A 190 2.01 1.50 -41.11
CA MET A 190 0.66 1.54 -40.55
C MET A 190 0.57 2.65 -39.50
N GLU A 191 -0.53 3.40 -39.51
CA GLU A 191 -0.78 4.49 -38.57
C GLU A 191 -1.49 4.01 -37.29
N PRO A 192 -1.26 4.63 -36.11
CA PRO A 192 -2.04 4.34 -34.91
C PRO A 192 -3.55 4.55 -35.15
N ALA A 193 -4.37 3.59 -34.72
CA ALA A 193 -5.83 3.65 -34.86
C ALA A 193 -6.51 3.94 -33.51
N CYS A 194 -6.23 3.12 -32.50
CA CYS A 194 -6.63 3.28 -31.11
C CYS A 194 -5.71 2.43 -30.23
N THR A 195 -5.87 2.45 -28.90
CA THR A 195 -5.02 1.69 -27.97
C THR A 195 -4.93 0.21 -28.39
N GLY A 196 -3.70 -0.26 -28.67
CA GLY A 196 -3.43 -1.65 -29.07
C GLY A 196 -3.67 -1.97 -30.56
N TRP A 197 -4.07 -0.99 -31.39
CA TRP A 197 -4.36 -1.18 -32.81
C TRP A 197 -3.69 -0.14 -33.71
N VAL A 198 -3.11 -0.62 -34.80
CA VAL A 198 -2.66 0.20 -35.95
C VAL A 198 -3.49 -0.13 -37.18
N LYS A 199 -3.62 0.80 -38.12
CA LYS A 199 -4.40 0.60 -39.34
C LYS A 199 -3.65 1.05 -40.60
N ARG A 200 -4.07 0.51 -41.74
CA ARG A 200 -3.69 0.99 -43.07
C ARG A 200 -4.75 0.68 -44.09
N SER A 201 -5.03 1.64 -44.98
CA SER A 201 -5.87 1.42 -46.17
C SER A 201 -5.01 1.37 -47.43
N VAL A 202 -5.26 0.40 -48.31
CA VAL A 202 -4.53 0.19 -49.56
C VAL A 202 -5.47 -0.09 -50.73
N GLY A 203 -5.12 0.39 -51.93
CA GLY A 203 -5.83 0.08 -53.16
C GLY A 203 -5.43 -1.28 -53.74
N LEU A 204 -6.42 -2.08 -54.15
CA LEU A 204 -6.22 -3.40 -54.77
C LEU A 204 -6.49 -3.43 -56.29
N GLY A 205 -6.96 -2.32 -56.88
CA GLY A 205 -7.34 -2.28 -58.28
C GLY A 205 -8.53 -3.20 -58.56
N THR A 206 -8.42 -4.14 -59.52
CA THR A 206 -9.48 -5.13 -59.80
C THR A 206 -9.39 -6.38 -58.91
N ALA A 207 -8.34 -6.55 -58.11
CA ALA A 207 -8.18 -7.70 -57.23
C ALA A 207 -9.13 -7.61 -56.03
N THR A 208 -9.67 -8.74 -55.59
CA THR A 208 -10.60 -8.84 -54.44
C THR A 208 -9.91 -9.26 -53.14
N GLU A 209 -8.61 -9.58 -53.19
CA GLU A 209 -7.79 -9.94 -52.03
C GLU A 209 -6.31 -9.61 -52.24
N MET A 210 -5.56 -9.54 -51.14
CA MET A 210 -4.10 -9.43 -51.13
C MET A 210 -3.46 -10.48 -50.21
N GLN A 211 -2.21 -10.83 -50.52
CA GLN A 211 -1.33 -11.48 -49.55
C GLN A 211 -0.54 -10.43 -48.79
N ALA A 212 -0.32 -10.62 -47.49
CA ALA A 212 0.32 -9.64 -46.63
C ALA A 212 1.17 -10.28 -45.53
N ALA A 213 2.21 -9.57 -45.10
CA ALA A 213 2.98 -9.83 -43.89
C ALA A 213 3.19 -8.52 -43.13
N PHE A 214 3.28 -8.59 -41.81
CA PHE A 214 3.56 -7.43 -40.97
C PHE A 214 5.00 -7.49 -40.48
N ASN A 215 5.63 -6.35 -40.25
CA ASN A 215 6.95 -6.30 -39.62
C ASN A 215 7.15 -5.01 -38.84
N ASN A 216 8.13 -5.01 -37.95
CA ASN A 216 8.49 -3.85 -37.13
C ASN A 216 9.53 -2.91 -37.77
N GLY A 217 9.82 -3.07 -39.07
CA GLY A 217 10.85 -2.30 -39.78
C GLY A 217 12.29 -2.72 -39.47
N ASN A 218 12.52 -3.55 -38.44
CA ASN A 218 13.84 -3.97 -37.95
C ASN A 218 14.10 -5.48 -38.16
N GLY A 219 13.54 -6.06 -39.22
CA GLY A 219 13.77 -7.45 -39.60
C GLY A 219 12.98 -8.49 -38.77
N VAL A 220 12.10 -8.09 -37.85
CA VAL A 220 11.15 -9.01 -37.19
C VAL A 220 9.85 -9.03 -37.96
N TRP A 221 9.43 -10.22 -38.39
CA TRP A 221 8.28 -10.42 -39.25
C TRP A 221 7.19 -11.25 -38.56
N ASP A 222 5.95 -10.87 -38.84
CA ASP A 222 4.76 -11.68 -38.64
C ASP A 222 4.20 -12.02 -40.02
N ASN A 223 4.61 -13.18 -40.53
CA ASN A 223 4.19 -13.74 -41.81
C ASN A 223 3.28 -14.96 -41.61
N ASN A 224 2.53 -15.00 -40.49
CA ASN A 224 1.63 -16.10 -40.17
C ASN A 224 2.32 -17.48 -40.18
N ASN A 225 3.47 -17.61 -39.49
CA ASN A 225 4.30 -18.81 -39.47
C ASN A 225 4.76 -19.28 -40.88
N GLY A 226 5.14 -18.33 -41.75
CA GLY A 226 5.65 -18.61 -43.10
C GLY A 226 4.59 -18.79 -44.19
N GLY A 227 3.31 -18.57 -43.88
CA GLY A 227 2.19 -18.74 -44.82
C GLY A 227 1.65 -17.47 -45.48
N ASP A 228 2.04 -16.28 -45.00
CA ASP A 228 1.44 -14.98 -45.30
C ASP A 228 -0.07 -14.89 -44.94
N TYR A 229 -0.54 -13.69 -44.64
CA TYR A 229 -1.97 -13.39 -44.45
C TYR A 229 -2.67 -13.26 -45.79
N ARG A 230 -3.92 -13.72 -45.88
CA ARG A 230 -4.83 -13.40 -47.00
C ARG A 230 -5.91 -12.44 -46.50
N LEU A 231 -5.92 -11.23 -47.06
CA LEU A 231 -6.77 -10.14 -46.62
C LEU A 231 -7.69 -9.72 -47.78
N PRO A 232 -9.02 -9.84 -47.65
CA PRO A 232 -9.96 -9.45 -48.71
C PRO A 232 -10.04 -7.93 -48.88
N SER A 233 -10.64 -7.48 -49.99
CA SER A 233 -11.18 -6.13 -50.11
C SER A 233 -12.25 -5.88 -49.03
N GLY A 234 -12.38 -4.66 -48.54
CA GLY A 234 -13.21 -4.31 -47.38
C GLY A 234 -12.38 -4.11 -46.11
N VAL A 235 -13.03 -4.16 -44.95
CA VAL A 235 -12.37 -3.99 -43.64
C VAL A 235 -12.00 -5.36 -43.08
N SER A 236 -10.75 -5.52 -42.66
CA SER A 236 -10.28 -6.73 -41.97
C SER A 236 -9.54 -6.38 -40.70
N THR A 237 -9.65 -7.24 -39.68
CA THR A 237 -8.76 -7.20 -38.50
C THR A 237 -7.84 -8.39 -38.49
N VAL A 238 -6.62 -8.17 -38.00
CA VAL A 238 -5.61 -9.20 -37.74
C VAL A 238 -5.20 -9.08 -36.28
N LYS A 239 -5.58 -10.09 -35.49
CA LYS A 239 -5.24 -10.17 -34.06
C LYS A 239 -4.87 -11.60 -33.72
N ASP A 240 -3.76 -11.78 -33.00
CA ASP A 240 -3.26 -13.10 -32.61
C ASP A 240 -3.14 -14.07 -33.80
N ARG A 241 -2.64 -13.54 -34.93
CA ARG A 241 -2.51 -14.22 -36.23
C ARG A 241 -3.82 -14.69 -36.87
N LYS A 242 -4.98 -14.29 -36.37
CA LYS A 242 -6.29 -14.57 -36.94
C LYS A 242 -6.79 -13.40 -37.78
N VAL A 243 -7.20 -13.68 -39.02
CA VAL A 243 -7.87 -12.71 -39.89
C VAL A 243 -9.39 -12.78 -39.68
N THR A 244 -10.01 -11.65 -39.39
CA THR A 244 -11.47 -11.48 -39.42
C THR A 244 -11.84 -10.64 -40.63
N LYS A 245 -12.68 -11.21 -41.51
CA LYS A 245 -13.18 -10.57 -42.74
C LYS A 245 -14.41 -9.73 -42.41
N ASP A 246 -14.66 -8.67 -43.18
CA ASP A 246 -15.80 -7.75 -42.98
C ASP A 246 -15.92 -7.27 -41.53
N ALA A 247 -14.76 -7.08 -40.88
CA ALA A 247 -14.74 -6.81 -39.46
C ALA A 247 -15.30 -5.41 -39.20
N PRO A 248 -16.09 -5.22 -38.13
CA PRO A 248 -16.40 -3.88 -37.65
C PRO A 248 -15.09 -3.17 -37.31
N ASP A 249 -15.04 -1.84 -37.47
CA ASP A 249 -13.88 -1.05 -37.06
C ASP A 249 -13.66 -1.29 -35.55
N PRO A 250 -12.53 -1.88 -35.13
CA PRO A 250 -12.26 -2.18 -33.72
C PRO A 250 -12.08 -0.92 -32.87
N CYS A 251 -11.99 0.24 -33.52
CA CYS A 251 -11.94 1.56 -32.93
C CYS A 251 -13.26 2.34 -33.16
N ALA A 252 -14.33 1.71 -33.66
CA ALA A 252 -15.64 2.35 -33.75
C ALA A 252 -16.15 2.66 -32.34
N ALA A 253 -16.64 3.88 -32.14
CA ALA A 253 -17.48 4.16 -30.98
C ALA A 253 -18.75 3.32 -31.10
N GLU A 254 -19.08 2.59 -30.02
CA GLU A 254 -20.40 1.99 -29.84
C GLU A 254 -21.49 3.07 -30.07
N PRO A 255 -22.67 2.70 -30.61
CA PRO A 255 -23.76 3.65 -30.71
C PRO A 255 -24.00 4.28 -29.35
N ALA A 256 -24.14 5.61 -29.34
CA ALA A 256 -24.36 6.39 -28.14
C ALA A 256 -25.53 5.77 -27.37
N ASP A 257 -25.29 5.50 -26.09
CA ASP A 257 -26.35 5.05 -25.23
C ASP A 257 -27.34 6.19 -25.05
N THR A 258 -28.61 5.92 -25.31
CA THR A 258 -29.69 6.90 -25.18
C THR A 258 -30.76 6.45 -24.18
N GLU A 259 -30.60 5.26 -23.59
CA GLU A 259 -31.55 4.74 -22.62
C GLU A 259 -31.22 5.32 -21.25
N ALA A 260 -32.22 5.85 -20.55
CA ALA A 260 -32.02 6.39 -19.21
C ALA A 260 -32.17 5.28 -18.17
N PRO A 261 -31.40 5.32 -17.07
CA PRO A 261 -31.60 4.42 -15.94
C PRO A 261 -33.04 4.42 -15.40
N THR A 262 -33.41 3.33 -14.73
CA THR A 262 -34.67 3.25 -13.96
C THR A 262 -34.70 4.29 -12.84
N VAL A 263 -35.90 4.67 -12.41
CA VAL A 263 -36.09 5.68 -11.35
C VAL A 263 -35.72 5.06 -9.99
N PRO A 264 -34.88 5.72 -9.17
CA PRO A 264 -34.59 5.26 -7.81
C PRO A 264 -35.88 5.10 -6.98
N THR A 265 -36.03 3.95 -6.31
CA THR A 265 -37.19 3.63 -5.48
C THR A 265 -36.81 3.49 -4.00
N ALA A 266 -37.81 3.39 -3.13
CA ALA A 266 -37.65 3.30 -1.66
C ALA A 266 -36.77 4.40 -1.04
N VAL A 267 -36.78 5.60 -1.61
CA VAL A 267 -36.01 6.73 -1.08
C VAL A 267 -36.51 7.08 0.32
N LYS A 268 -35.64 6.92 1.31
CA LYS A 268 -35.89 7.22 2.72
C LYS A 268 -34.93 8.33 3.17
N ALA A 269 -35.43 9.21 4.03
CA ALA A 269 -34.64 10.30 4.61
C ALA A 269 -34.83 10.27 6.13
N ASP A 270 -33.75 10.05 6.86
CA ASP A 270 -33.74 10.03 8.32
C ASP A 270 -32.85 11.17 8.83
N ALA A 271 -33.39 12.03 9.69
CA ALA A 271 -32.64 13.13 10.28
C ALA A 271 -31.89 12.68 11.54
N ASP A 272 -30.66 13.17 11.69
CA ASP A 272 -29.84 13.04 12.89
C ASP A 272 -29.12 14.37 13.15
N GLY A 273 -29.46 15.05 14.26
CA GLY A 273 -28.97 16.39 14.54
C GLY A 273 -29.18 17.35 13.35
N VAL A 274 -28.11 17.97 12.86
CA VAL A 274 -28.12 18.82 11.65
C VAL A 274 -27.69 18.10 10.38
N SER A 275 -27.91 16.79 10.31
CA SER A 275 -27.64 15.97 9.15
C SER A 275 -28.89 15.17 8.76
N VAL A 276 -28.95 14.76 7.50
CA VAL A 276 -29.96 13.82 7.01
C VAL A 276 -29.26 12.74 6.21
N VAL A 277 -29.50 11.48 6.59
CA VAL A 277 -29.06 10.32 5.81
C VAL A 277 -30.18 9.92 4.86
N LEU A 278 -29.84 9.83 3.58
CA LEU A 278 -30.70 9.31 2.53
C LEU A 278 -30.27 7.91 2.14
N THR A 279 -31.23 7.02 1.95
CA THR A 279 -31.03 5.68 1.36
C THR A 279 -32.06 5.43 0.27
N TRP A 280 -31.72 4.62 -0.74
CA TRP A 280 -32.63 4.19 -1.80
C TRP A 280 -32.20 2.86 -2.42
N GLU A 281 -33.08 2.22 -3.18
CA GLU A 281 -32.74 0.99 -3.90
C GLU A 281 -31.96 1.30 -5.20
N PRO A 282 -30.95 0.49 -5.57
CA PRO A 282 -30.20 0.67 -6.80
C PRO A 282 -31.10 0.71 -8.04
N SER A 283 -30.77 1.59 -8.98
CA SER A 283 -31.38 1.64 -10.30
C SER A 283 -30.63 0.74 -11.27
N SER A 284 -31.35 0.07 -12.17
CA SER A 284 -30.80 -0.66 -13.30
C SER A 284 -30.79 0.18 -14.57
N ASP A 285 -29.87 -0.16 -15.46
CA ASP A 285 -29.72 0.42 -16.79
C ASP A 285 -29.08 -0.64 -17.73
N ASN A 286 -29.23 -0.49 -19.04
CA ASN A 286 -28.71 -1.41 -20.05
C ASN A 286 -27.17 -1.39 -20.14
N ARG A 287 -26.50 -0.31 -19.73
CA ARG A 287 -25.02 -0.18 -19.67
C ARG A 287 -24.48 0.20 -18.29
N GLY A 288 -25.36 0.31 -17.31
CA GLY A 288 -25.01 0.44 -15.89
C GLY A 288 -25.05 1.89 -15.40
N VAL A 289 -25.51 2.04 -14.17
CA VAL A 289 -25.58 3.33 -13.47
C VAL A 289 -24.22 3.68 -12.91
N THR A 290 -23.71 4.87 -13.23
CA THR A 290 -22.39 5.32 -12.76
C THR A 290 -22.47 6.22 -11.53
N LYS A 291 -23.60 6.90 -11.34
CA LYS A 291 -23.85 7.78 -10.20
C LYS A 291 -25.34 8.06 -10.02
N TYR A 292 -25.68 8.68 -8.90
CA TYR A 292 -27.00 9.25 -8.62
C TYR A 292 -26.90 10.76 -8.40
N GLN A 293 -27.97 11.48 -8.74
CA GLN A 293 -28.15 12.90 -8.47
C GLN A 293 -29.17 13.09 -7.37
N VAL A 294 -28.70 13.48 -6.18
CA VAL A 294 -29.55 13.82 -5.05
C VAL A 294 -29.86 15.31 -5.09
N THR A 295 -31.13 15.65 -5.24
CA THR A 295 -31.65 17.02 -5.15
C THR A 295 -32.28 17.24 -3.78
N ARG A 296 -31.63 18.04 -2.94
CA ARG A 296 -32.19 18.58 -1.69
C ARG A 296 -32.94 19.88 -1.96
N THR A 297 -34.09 20.09 -1.33
CA THR A 297 -34.80 21.37 -1.24
C THR A 297 -35.19 21.65 0.20
N GLY A 298 -34.94 22.87 0.70
CA GLY A 298 -35.23 23.27 2.07
C GLY A 298 -34.11 24.13 2.68
N GLY A 299 -34.38 24.73 3.85
CA GLY A 299 -33.47 25.69 4.50
C GLY A 299 -33.24 27.00 3.73
N SER A 300 -32.46 27.90 4.31
CA SER A 300 -32.13 29.22 3.73
C SER A 300 -31.30 29.15 2.44
N LYS A 301 -30.59 28.03 2.23
CA LYS A 301 -29.77 27.77 1.04
C LYS A 301 -30.53 27.23 -0.17
N GLY A 302 -31.85 27.00 -0.04
CA GLY A 302 -32.69 26.57 -1.16
C GLY A 302 -32.33 25.19 -1.73
N THR A 303 -32.50 25.01 -3.03
CA THR A 303 -32.27 23.72 -3.71
C THR A 303 -30.80 23.48 -4.01
N ARG A 304 -30.29 22.28 -3.70
CA ARG A 304 -28.94 21.82 -4.01
C ARG A 304 -28.98 20.46 -4.70
N VAL A 305 -28.19 20.28 -5.74
CA VAL A 305 -28.00 18.99 -6.43
C VAL A 305 -26.60 18.46 -6.14
N SER A 306 -26.47 17.18 -5.79
CA SER A 306 -25.20 16.51 -5.50
C SER A 306 -25.12 15.19 -6.27
N ASP A 307 -23.97 14.93 -6.90
CA ASP A 307 -23.68 13.64 -7.52
C ASP A 307 -23.08 12.69 -6.47
N VAL A 308 -23.53 11.43 -6.44
CA VAL A 308 -23.11 10.41 -5.46
C VAL A 308 -22.93 9.05 -6.13
N GLY A 309 -21.87 8.32 -5.80
CA GLY A 309 -21.57 7.01 -6.38
C GLY A 309 -22.22 5.82 -5.67
N SER A 310 -22.98 6.07 -4.60
CA SER A 310 -23.58 5.06 -3.72
C SER A 310 -25.08 5.26 -3.60
N THR A 311 -25.80 4.24 -3.12
CA THR A 311 -27.24 4.29 -2.78
C THR A 311 -27.52 4.86 -1.38
N VAL A 312 -26.49 5.39 -0.73
CA VAL A 312 -26.55 6.08 0.55
C VAL A 312 -25.90 7.45 0.39
N PHE A 313 -26.53 8.49 0.92
CA PHE A 313 -26.02 9.86 0.90
C PHE A 313 -26.24 10.53 2.25
N SER A 314 -25.17 11.05 2.84
CA SER A 314 -25.25 11.87 4.06
C SER A 314 -25.19 13.35 3.69
N ASP A 315 -26.26 14.09 3.98
CA ASP A 315 -26.31 15.54 3.82
C ASP A 315 -26.15 16.22 5.18
N ALA A 316 -24.95 16.73 5.44
CA ALA A 316 -24.55 17.27 6.73
C ALA A 316 -24.51 18.81 6.76
N GLY A 317 -24.44 19.37 7.97
CA GLY A 317 -24.27 20.82 8.18
C GLY A 317 -25.51 21.65 7.86
N LEU A 318 -26.68 21.02 7.89
CA LEU A 318 -27.99 21.62 7.65
C LEU A 318 -28.38 22.60 8.76
N GLU A 319 -29.42 23.40 8.53
CA GLU A 319 -29.97 24.28 9.56
C GLU A 319 -30.68 23.44 10.62
N GLU A 320 -30.62 23.85 11.90
CA GLU A 320 -31.32 23.15 12.98
C GLU A 320 -32.82 23.23 12.78
N LYS A 321 -33.58 22.22 13.25
CA LYS A 321 -35.05 22.26 13.30
C LYS A 321 -35.70 22.64 11.97
N THR A 322 -35.08 22.23 10.86
CA THR A 322 -35.43 22.69 9.51
C THR A 322 -35.87 21.51 8.66
N ALA A 323 -36.96 21.71 7.91
CA ALA A 323 -37.50 20.70 7.01
C ALA A 323 -36.73 20.68 5.69
N TYR A 324 -36.32 19.48 5.27
CA TYR A 324 -35.69 19.21 3.99
C TYR A 324 -36.46 18.13 3.23
N SER A 325 -36.46 18.26 1.91
CA SER A 325 -37.06 17.32 0.97
C SER A 325 -36.00 16.90 -0.04
N TYR A 326 -35.91 15.61 -0.31
CA TYR A 326 -34.89 15.04 -1.19
C TYR A 326 -35.53 14.21 -2.30
N THR A 327 -34.98 14.30 -3.50
CA THR A 327 -35.29 13.41 -4.63
C THR A 327 -34.00 12.89 -5.23
N VAL A 328 -34.03 11.70 -5.80
CA VAL A 328 -32.85 11.06 -6.39
C VAL A 328 -33.12 10.72 -7.86
N ARG A 329 -32.12 10.93 -8.72
CA ARG A 329 -32.09 10.44 -10.11
C ARG A 329 -30.89 9.52 -10.28
N ALA A 330 -30.97 8.54 -11.15
CA ALA A 330 -29.82 7.73 -11.56
C ALA A 330 -29.24 8.27 -12.87
N VAL A 331 -27.92 8.17 -13.04
CA VAL A 331 -27.18 8.63 -14.22
C VAL A 331 -26.22 7.53 -14.68
N ASP A 332 -26.24 7.21 -15.96
CA ASP A 332 -25.35 6.20 -16.57
C ASP A 332 -24.00 6.80 -17.03
N ALA A 333 -23.20 6.03 -17.75
CA ALA A 333 -21.90 6.47 -18.29
C ALA A 333 -22.02 7.44 -19.48
N ALA A 334 -23.15 7.42 -20.20
CA ALA A 334 -23.42 8.30 -21.34
C ALA A 334 -24.05 9.64 -20.93
N GLY A 335 -24.45 9.77 -19.66
CA GLY A 335 -25.10 10.95 -19.10
C GLY A 335 -26.63 10.92 -19.18
N ASN A 336 -27.25 9.81 -19.60
CA ASN A 336 -28.71 9.70 -19.55
C ASN A 336 -29.17 9.67 -18.09
N THR A 337 -30.24 10.41 -17.79
CA THR A 337 -30.69 10.65 -16.42
C THR A 337 -32.13 10.18 -16.25
N SER A 338 -32.39 9.38 -15.21
CA SER A 338 -33.73 8.91 -14.87
C SER A 338 -34.68 10.06 -14.51
N ALA A 339 -35.98 9.80 -14.48
CA ALA A 339 -36.91 10.68 -13.75
C ALA A 339 -36.55 10.72 -12.25
N ALA A 340 -36.96 11.78 -11.55
CA ALA A 340 -36.72 11.91 -10.12
C ALA A 340 -37.61 10.96 -9.32
N SER A 341 -37.07 10.41 -8.24
CA SER A 341 -37.82 9.62 -7.27
C SER A 341 -38.96 10.42 -6.62
N THR A 342 -39.88 9.71 -5.97
CA THR A 342 -40.77 10.33 -4.97
C THR A 342 -39.92 11.01 -3.89
N ALA A 343 -40.36 12.17 -3.42
CA ALA A 343 -39.58 12.96 -2.47
C ALA A 343 -39.63 12.38 -1.05
N ALA A 344 -38.46 12.14 -0.46
CA ALA A 344 -38.30 11.80 0.95
C ALA A 344 -38.12 13.08 1.79
N LYS A 345 -38.72 13.13 2.98
CA LYS A 345 -38.70 14.34 3.83
C LYS A 345 -38.15 14.02 5.20
N ALA A 346 -37.34 14.93 5.74
CA ALA A 346 -36.81 14.86 7.09
C ALA A 346 -36.79 16.26 7.73
N ILE A 347 -36.89 16.32 9.06
CA ILE A 347 -36.74 17.56 9.83
C ILE A 347 -35.53 17.38 10.75
N THR A 348 -34.52 18.22 10.58
CA THR A 348 -33.28 18.18 11.38
C THR A 348 -33.56 18.48 12.87
N GLY A 349 -32.78 17.90 13.76
CA GLY A 349 -32.74 18.19 15.19
C GLY A 349 -31.89 19.41 15.55
N THR A 350 -31.47 19.50 16.80
CA THR A 350 -30.50 20.50 17.29
C THR A 350 -29.08 20.15 16.85
N ARG A 351 -28.26 21.15 16.52
CA ARG A 351 -26.84 21.01 16.18
C ARG A 351 -26.12 20.51 17.41
N PRO A 352 -25.53 19.30 17.39
CA PRO A 352 -24.51 18.95 18.37
C PRO A 352 -23.39 19.98 18.25
N ALA A 353 -22.80 20.43 19.36
CA ALA A 353 -21.68 21.39 19.29
C ALA A 353 -20.61 20.85 18.31
N ALA A 354 -20.39 21.56 17.20
CA ALA A 354 -19.59 21.05 16.10
C ALA A 354 -18.08 21.26 16.37
N PRO A 355 -17.24 20.22 16.24
CA PRO A 355 -15.82 20.38 15.90
C PRO A 355 -15.69 20.78 14.42
N ALA A 356 -14.68 21.58 14.08
CA ALA A 356 -14.34 21.86 12.68
C ALA A 356 -13.84 20.57 11.98
N PRO A 357 -13.97 20.43 10.65
CA PRO A 357 -13.47 19.25 9.93
C PRO A 357 -11.96 19.01 10.12
N GLY A 358 -11.63 17.76 10.51
CA GLY A 358 -10.73 16.85 9.82
C GLY A 358 -9.25 17.22 9.66
N LYS A 359 -8.71 18.16 10.44
CA LYS A 359 -7.25 18.37 10.49
C LYS A 359 -6.66 17.45 11.55
N PRO A 360 -5.59 16.69 11.25
CA PRO A 360 -4.81 16.00 12.28
C PRO A 360 -4.46 16.94 13.43
N LEU A 361 -4.49 16.44 14.67
CA LEU A 361 -4.28 17.26 15.87
C LEU A 361 -2.89 17.91 15.90
N GLY A 362 -1.91 17.35 15.18
CA GLY A 362 -0.65 18.02 14.87
C GLY A 362 0.27 18.26 16.06
N THR A 363 0.12 17.48 17.14
CA THR A 363 1.03 17.49 18.29
C THR A 363 2.09 16.39 18.17
N ASP A 364 3.22 16.53 18.87
CA ASP A 364 4.26 15.48 18.89
C ASP A 364 3.68 14.13 19.41
N PRO A 365 3.83 13.02 18.68
CA PRO A 365 3.24 11.73 19.04
C PRO A 365 3.77 11.16 20.35
N ARG A 366 4.97 11.55 20.81
CA ARG A 366 5.55 11.03 22.07
C ARG A 366 4.80 11.48 23.32
N ARG A 367 3.97 12.53 23.17
CA ARG A 367 3.07 13.03 24.22
C ARG A 367 1.86 12.11 24.44
N ASP A 368 1.54 11.27 23.46
CA ASP A 368 0.26 10.60 23.35
C ASP A 368 0.40 9.08 23.56
N PRO A 369 0.15 8.58 24.79
CA PRO A 369 0.00 7.15 25.02
C PRO A 369 -1.12 6.59 24.15
N ILE A 370 -0.91 5.39 23.59
CA ILE A 370 -1.78 4.77 22.59
C ILE A 370 -2.61 3.64 23.21
N TYR A 371 -3.91 3.62 22.94
CA TYR A 371 -4.77 2.47 23.23
C TYR A 371 -5.06 1.71 21.92
N PHE A 372 -4.61 0.45 21.83
CA PHE A 372 -4.75 -0.36 20.63
C PHE A 372 -5.99 -1.27 20.72
N VAL A 373 -6.91 -1.10 19.77
CA VAL A 373 -8.20 -1.81 19.73
C VAL A 373 -8.35 -2.63 18.45
N LEU A 374 -8.89 -3.85 18.59
CA LEU A 374 -9.53 -4.54 17.46
C LEU A 374 -10.94 -4.00 17.33
N THR A 375 -11.19 -3.18 16.32
CA THR A 375 -12.48 -2.49 16.14
C THR A 375 -13.65 -3.47 16.18
N ALA A 376 -13.56 -4.56 15.42
CA ALA A 376 -14.58 -5.61 15.33
C ALA A 376 -14.86 -6.35 16.64
N ARG A 377 -14.05 -6.16 17.68
CA ARG A 377 -14.09 -6.91 18.95
C ARG A 377 -14.17 -6.01 20.19
N PHE A 378 -14.25 -4.69 20.03
CA PHE A 378 -14.20 -3.76 21.15
C PHE A 378 -15.57 -3.47 21.76
N ASP A 379 -16.49 -2.85 21.01
CA ASP A 379 -17.85 -2.49 21.48
C ASP A 379 -18.83 -2.50 20.29
N ASP A 380 -20.00 -3.11 20.48
CA ASP A 380 -21.10 -3.25 19.51
C ASP A 380 -22.05 -2.05 19.63
N GLY A 381 -21.91 -1.07 18.72
CA GLY A 381 -22.76 0.12 18.69
C GLY A 381 -24.01 -0.03 17.82
N ASP A 382 -23.99 -0.98 16.88
CA ASP A 382 -25.09 -1.27 15.97
C ASP A 382 -25.14 -2.76 15.56
N THR A 383 -25.85 -3.55 16.36
CA THR A 383 -26.08 -4.98 16.07
C THR A 383 -26.62 -5.31 14.67
N SER A 384 -27.17 -4.34 13.92
CA SER A 384 -27.67 -4.57 12.56
C SER A 384 -26.57 -4.79 11.52
N ASN A 385 -25.33 -4.35 11.79
CA ASN A 385 -24.15 -4.59 10.93
C ASN A 385 -23.32 -5.82 11.37
N ASN A 386 -23.73 -6.52 12.44
CA ASN A 386 -23.04 -7.73 12.90
C ASN A 386 -23.05 -8.82 11.82
N ARG A 387 -21.87 -9.32 11.45
CA ARG A 387 -21.72 -10.34 10.39
C ARG A 387 -20.73 -11.42 10.77
N GLY A 388 -21.10 -12.66 10.43
CA GLY A 388 -20.17 -13.79 10.36
C GLY A 388 -19.52 -13.88 8.98
N GLY A 389 -18.33 -14.47 8.93
CA GLY A 389 -17.69 -14.91 7.67
C GLY A 389 -18.05 -16.36 7.32
N SER A 390 -17.41 -16.91 6.29
CA SER A 390 -17.64 -18.32 5.90
C SER A 390 -17.21 -19.33 6.97
N GLN A 391 -16.30 -18.93 7.87
CA GLN A 391 -15.83 -19.77 8.98
C GLN A 391 -16.60 -19.56 10.29
N ASP A 392 -17.69 -18.80 10.30
CA ASP A 392 -18.41 -18.45 11.53
C ASP A 392 -18.99 -19.68 12.26
N VAL A 393 -19.46 -20.67 11.50
CA VAL A 393 -19.92 -21.95 12.07
C VAL A 393 -18.75 -22.83 12.50
N LYS A 394 -17.71 -22.98 11.65
CA LYS A 394 -16.58 -23.88 11.89
C LYS A 394 -15.71 -23.43 13.07
N SER A 395 -15.53 -22.13 13.24
CA SER A 395 -14.90 -21.55 14.42
C SER A 395 -15.73 -21.77 15.69
N GLY A 396 -17.03 -22.04 15.58
CA GLY A 396 -17.94 -22.15 16.70
C GLY A 396 -18.46 -20.81 17.20
N ASN A 397 -18.18 -19.70 16.51
CA ASN A 397 -18.71 -18.37 16.81
C ASN A 397 -20.24 -18.33 16.76
N ALA A 398 -20.84 -18.91 15.70
CA ALA A 398 -22.29 -19.00 15.55
C ALA A 398 -22.97 -19.69 16.74
N ALA A 399 -22.37 -20.77 17.27
CA ALA A 399 -22.90 -21.50 18.41
C ALA A 399 -22.80 -20.71 19.74
N ASN A 400 -21.92 -19.71 19.79
CA ASN A 400 -21.74 -18.81 20.94
C ASN A 400 -22.44 -17.46 20.76
N ASN A 401 -23.14 -17.26 19.64
CA ASN A 401 -23.77 -15.98 19.29
C ASN A 401 -22.79 -14.80 19.35
N ASP A 402 -21.52 -15.05 18.98
CA ASP A 402 -20.41 -14.09 18.96
C ASP A 402 -19.89 -13.96 17.52
N PRO A 403 -20.60 -13.24 16.65
CA PRO A 403 -20.20 -13.09 15.25
C PRO A 403 -18.80 -12.47 15.16
N MET A 404 -18.10 -12.80 14.08
CA MET A 404 -16.73 -12.33 13.86
C MET A 404 -16.63 -10.79 13.86
N PHE A 405 -17.53 -10.11 13.12
CA PHE A 405 -17.74 -8.67 13.20
C PHE A 405 -18.87 -8.39 14.19
N ARG A 406 -18.50 -7.88 15.37
CA ARG A 406 -19.44 -7.52 16.43
C ARG A 406 -19.28 -6.08 16.91
N GLY A 407 -18.07 -5.55 16.87
CA GLY A 407 -17.78 -4.15 17.17
C GLY A 407 -17.67 -3.29 15.93
N ASP A 408 -17.91 -1.98 16.08
CA ASP A 408 -18.00 -1.03 14.98
C ASP A 408 -17.55 0.39 15.40
N PHE A 409 -17.57 1.33 14.46
CA PHE A 409 -17.19 2.71 14.75
C PHE A 409 -18.15 3.41 15.70
N LYS A 410 -19.44 3.03 15.71
CA LYS A 410 -20.42 3.60 16.65
C LYS A 410 -20.09 3.21 18.09
N GLY A 411 -19.73 1.94 18.31
CA GLY A 411 -19.24 1.45 19.59
C GLY A 411 -17.97 2.19 20.02
N LEU A 412 -17.00 2.36 19.12
CA LEU A 412 -15.80 3.16 19.41
C LEU A 412 -16.14 4.59 19.81
N VAL A 413 -17.00 5.29 19.05
CA VAL A 413 -17.47 6.66 19.37
C VAL A 413 -18.09 6.71 20.76
N ASN A 414 -18.97 5.75 21.09
CA ASN A 414 -19.63 5.65 22.39
C ASN A 414 -18.65 5.44 23.56
N LYS A 415 -17.48 4.85 23.30
CA LYS A 415 -16.48 4.46 24.32
C LYS A 415 -15.22 5.31 24.32
N LEU A 416 -15.16 6.40 23.53
CA LEU A 416 -14.03 7.34 23.58
C LEU A 416 -13.80 7.91 24.99
N ASP A 417 -14.86 8.15 25.78
CA ASP A 417 -14.72 8.62 27.16
C ASP A 417 -14.17 7.55 28.11
N TYR A 418 -14.35 6.26 27.83
CA TYR A 418 -13.64 5.21 28.55
C TYR A 418 -12.14 5.30 28.29
N VAL A 419 -11.73 5.37 27.02
CA VAL A 419 -10.32 5.45 26.63
C VAL A 419 -9.66 6.73 27.15
N LYS A 420 -10.35 7.87 27.05
CA LYS A 420 -9.94 9.15 27.65
C LYS A 420 -9.86 9.05 29.17
N GLY A 421 -10.85 8.42 29.81
CA GLY A 421 -10.89 8.16 31.24
C GLY A 421 -9.72 7.32 31.73
N LEU A 422 -9.22 6.37 30.93
CA LEU A 422 -7.98 5.64 31.21
C LEU A 422 -6.72 6.51 31.08
N GLY A 423 -6.80 7.61 30.32
CA GLY A 423 -5.74 8.61 30.14
C GLY A 423 -5.00 8.56 28.81
N PHE A 424 -5.47 7.77 27.85
CA PHE A 424 -4.91 7.71 26.50
C PHE A 424 -5.40 8.87 25.64
N SER A 425 -4.49 9.48 24.86
CA SER A 425 -4.80 10.55 23.90
C SER A 425 -4.54 10.14 22.45
N ALA A 426 -4.34 8.86 22.19
CA ALA A 426 -4.32 8.28 20.86
C ALA A 426 -4.98 6.90 20.88
N ILE A 427 -5.65 6.56 19.78
CA ILE A 427 -6.21 5.22 19.53
C ILE A 427 -5.57 4.69 18.27
N TRP A 428 -5.03 3.47 18.35
CA TRP A 428 -4.68 2.69 17.16
C TRP A 428 -5.82 1.71 16.89
N ILE A 429 -6.38 1.76 15.69
CA ILE A 429 -7.46 0.86 15.24
C ILE A 429 -6.95 -0.05 14.12
N THR A 430 -7.48 -1.27 14.04
CA THR A 430 -7.25 -2.23 12.94
C THR A 430 -7.65 -1.67 11.56
N PRO A 431 -7.21 -2.29 10.44
CA PRO A 431 -7.45 -1.75 9.11
C PRO A 431 -8.95 -1.57 8.81
N VAL A 432 -9.26 -0.48 8.11
CA VAL A 432 -10.65 -0.06 7.85
C VAL A 432 -11.11 -0.31 6.42
N VAL A 433 -10.22 -0.77 5.53
CA VAL A 433 -10.55 -1.06 4.13
C VAL A 433 -11.52 -2.25 4.03
N LEU A 434 -12.35 -2.30 2.99
CA LEU A 434 -13.28 -3.42 2.79
C LEU A 434 -12.49 -4.72 2.62
N ASN A 435 -12.71 -5.63 3.56
CA ASN A 435 -12.07 -6.93 3.61
C ASN A 435 -12.88 -7.98 2.87
N ARG A 436 -12.21 -9.03 2.38
CA ARG A 436 -12.88 -10.20 1.81
C ARG A 436 -12.05 -11.45 1.98
N SER A 437 -12.36 -12.27 2.97
CA SER A 437 -11.83 -13.63 3.10
C SER A 437 -12.76 -14.49 3.97
N ASP A 438 -12.37 -15.74 4.17
CA ASP A 438 -13.13 -16.72 4.95
C ASP A 438 -13.16 -16.38 6.46
N TYR A 439 -12.07 -15.74 6.93
CA TYR A 439 -11.87 -15.28 8.29
C TYR A 439 -11.16 -13.91 8.23
N ASP A 440 -11.90 -12.79 8.31
CA ASP A 440 -11.37 -11.45 7.94
C ASP A 440 -11.76 -10.29 8.89
N TYR A 441 -12.32 -10.58 10.07
CA TYR A 441 -12.71 -9.54 11.05
C TYR A 441 -11.56 -8.67 11.57
N HIS A 442 -10.33 -9.14 11.42
CA HIS A 442 -9.13 -8.43 11.84
C HIS A 442 -8.72 -7.32 10.87
N GLY A 443 -9.25 -7.27 9.64
CA GLY A 443 -9.01 -6.18 8.69
C GLY A 443 -7.82 -6.37 7.73
N TYR A 444 -6.98 -7.40 7.94
CA TYR A 444 -5.75 -7.63 7.16
C TYR A 444 -5.94 -8.34 5.80
N HIS A 445 -7.17 -8.64 5.39
CA HIS A 445 -7.51 -9.27 4.12
C HIS A 445 -8.22 -8.27 3.19
N GLY A 446 -7.57 -7.13 2.93
CA GLY A 446 -8.11 -6.05 2.11
C GLY A 446 -8.47 -6.50 0.68
N TYR A 447 -9.66 -6.11 0.22
CA TYR A 447 -10.18 -6.40 -1.11
C TYR A 447 -10.47 -5.12 -1.90
N ASP A 448 -11.15 -4.14 -1.31
CA ASP A 448 -11.37 -2.83 -1.92
C ASP A 448 -10.75 -1.75 -1.03
N PHE A 449 -9.53 -1.36 -1.37
CA PHE A 449 -8.73 -0.40 -0.60
C PHE A 449 -9.27 1.03 -0.67
N TYR A 450 -10.18 1.31 -1.60
CA TYR A 450 -10.82 2.62 -1.74
C TYR A 450 -12.17 2.69 -1.02
N LYS A 451 -12.60 1.63 -0.36
CA LYS A 451 -13.88 1.56 0.35
C LYS A 451 -13.65 1.22 1.82
N VAL A 452 -14.33 1.92 2.72
CA VAL A 452 -14.39 1.54 4.14
C VAL A 452 -15.25 0.29 4.27
N ASP A 453 -14.86 -0.65 5.13
CA ASP A 453 -15.63 -1.88 5.34
C ASP A 453 -16.99 -1.55 5.96
N GLY A 454 -18.06 -1.83 5.23
CA GLY A 454 -19.43 -1.50 5.66
C GLY A 454 -19.84 -2.23 6.94
N ARG A 455 -19.17 -3.33 7.30
CA ARG A 455 -19.40 -4.05 8.56
C ARG A 455 -18.93 -3.27 9.80
N LEU A 456 -18.12 -2.23 9.62
CA LEU A 456 -17.65 -1.34 10.69
C LEU A 456 -18.42 -0.02 10.75
N GLU A 457 -19.21 0.29 9.73
CA GLU A 457 -20.00 1.53 9.67
C GLU A 457 -21.43 1.32 10.13
N SER A 458 -22.02 2.39 10.66
CA SER A 458 -23.41 2.45 11.10
C SER A 458 -24.02 3.78 10.68
N ALA A 459 -25.35 3.87 10.66
CA ALA A 459 -26.02 5.16 10.48
C ALA A 459 -25.56 6.15 11.56
N GLY A 460 -25.02 7.31 11.15
CA GLY A 460 -24.48 8.35 12.05
C GLY A 460 -23.09 8.06 12.63
N ALA A 461 -22.44 6.97 12.21
CA ALA A 461 -21.09 6.61 12.65
C ALA A 461 -20.27 6.01 11.50
N SER A 462 -19.92 6.86 10.54
CA SER A 462 -18.92 6.54 9.52
C SER A 462 -17.50 6.58 10.09
N TYR A 463 -16.51 6.17 9.30
CA TYR A 463 -15.12 6.34 9.72
C TYR A 463 -14.74 7.82 9.96
N GLN A 464 -15.29 8.74 9.15
CA GLN A 464 -15.08 10.18 9.34
C GLN A 464 -15.66 10.67 10.67
N ASP A 465 -16.81 10.13 11.09
CA ASP A 465 -17.45 10.51 12.35
C ASP A 465 -16.61 10.06 13.56
N LEU A 466 -15.99 8.88 13.48
CA LEU A 466 -15.04 8.43 14.50
C LEU A 466 -13.83 9.38 14.61
N ILE A 467 -13.20 9.75 13.49
CA ILE A 467 -12.08 10.69 13.48
C ILE A 467 -12.50 12.01 14.15
N ASN A 468 -13.62 12.58 13.72
CA ASN A 468 -14.14 13.84 14.26
C ASN A 468 -14.43 13.74 15.76
N ALA A 469 -15.05 12.64 16.22
CA ALA A 469 -15.39 12.43 17.62
C ALA A 469 -14.14 12.26 18.50
N ALA A 470 -13.11 11.57 18.01
CA ALA A 470 -11.83 11.44 18.69
C ALA A 470 -11.12 12.79 18.79
N HIS A 471 -11.02 13.53 17.68
CA HIS A 471 -10.41 14.87 17.65
C HIS A 471 -11.13 15.85 18.56
N ALA A 472 -12.46 15.83 18.60
CA ALA A 472 -13.27 16.65 19.52
C ALA A 472 -12.92 16.42 21.00
N LYS A 473 -12.42 15.23 21.33
CA LYS A 473 -11.98 14.85 22.67
C LYS A 473 -10.49 15.06 22.90
N GLY A 474 -9.75 15.57 21.90
CA GLY A 474 -8.30 15.76 21.92
C GLY A 474 -7.53 14.46 21.71
N MET A 475 -8.11 13.48 21.03
CA MET A 475 -7.54 12.16 20.81
C MET A 475 -7.18 11.94 19.36
N LYS A 476 -5.99 11.40 19.11
CA LYS A 476 -5.52 11.03 17.77
C LYS A 476 -6.07 9.68 17.31
N ILE A 477 -6.19 9.49 16.00
CA ILE A 477 -6.46 8.20 15.36
C ILE A 477 -5.24 7.77 14.55
N TYR A 478 -4.65 6.64 14.91
CA TYR A 478 -3.67 5.92 14.10
C TYR A 478 -4.36 4.75 13.41
N GLN A 479 -4.40 4.81 12.08
CA GLN A 479 -5.00 3.77 11.26
C GLN A 479 -3.97 2.70 10.93
N ASP A 480 -4.33 1.44 11.11
CA ASP A 480 -3.55 0.33 10.57
C ASP A 480 -3.72 0.24 9.04
N VAL A 481 -2.61 0.07 8.32
CA VAL A 481 -2.58 0.04 6.85
C VAL A 481 -1.71 -1.10 6.34
N VAL A 482 -2.16 -1.73 5.25
CA VAL A 482 -1.57 -2.96 4.68
C VAL A 482 -1.08 -2.69 3.27
N TYR A 483 0.21 -2.39 3.13
CA TYR A 483 0.84 -2.18 1.81
C TYR A 483 1.32 -3.48 1.17
N ASN A 484 1.54 -4.53 1.97
CA ASN A 484 2.22 -5.74 1.52
C ASN A 484 1.35 -6.63 0.62
N HIS A 485 0.09 -6.83 1.01
CA HIS A 485 -0.76 -7.84 0.39
C HIS A 485 -2.22 -7.41 0.32
N SER A 486 -2.96 -8.02 -0.60
CA SER A 486 -4.42 -8.06 -0.57
C SER A 486 -4.90 -9.38 0.03
N SER A 487 -6.21 -9.59 0.08
CA SER A 487 -6.75 -10.94 0.24
C SER A 487 -6.40 -11.83 -0.95
N ARG A 488 -6.61 -13.14 -0.81
CA ARG A 488 -6.51 -14.13 -1.89
C ARG A 488 -7.35 -13.82 -3.13
N TRP A 489 -8.34 -12.93 -3.01
CA TRP A 489 -9.21 -12.52 -4.11
C TRP A 489 -8.67 -11.29 -4.84
N GLY A 490 -7.40 -10.96 -4.63
CA GLY A 490 -6.77 -9.79 -5.23
C GLY A 490 -7.31 -8.48 -4.65
N ALA A 491 -7.10 -7.40 -5.39
CA ALA A 491 -7.52 -6.06 -5.02
C ALA A 491 -8.40 -5.47 -6.11
N LYS A 492 -9.64 -5.14 -5.76
CA LYS A 492 -10.61 -4.51 -6.65
C LYS A 492 -10.08 -3.17 -7.15
N GLY A 493 -10.24 -2.93 -8.45
CA GLY A 493 -9.67 -1.78 -9.15
C GLY A 493 -8.21 -1.97 -9.59
N LEU A 494 -7.52 -3.01 -9.12
CA LEU A 494 -6.19 -3.40 -9.61
C LEU A 494 -6.26 -4.71 -10.38
N TYR A 495 -6.58 -5.81 -9.70
CA TYR A 495 -6.78 -7.12 -10.31
C TYR A 495 -7.50 -8.07 -9.35
N THR A 496 -8.50 -8.79 -9.87
CA THR A 496 -9.25 -9.82 -9.15
C THR A 496 -9.19 -11.11 -9.97
N PRO A 497 -8.62 -12.20 -9.44
CA PRO A 497 -8.57 -13.47 -10.17
C PRO A 497 -9.98 -14.07 -10.24
N THR A 498 -10.35 -14.57 -11.41
CA THR A 498 -11.52 -15.44 -11.54
C THR A 498 -11.10 -16.88 -11.25
N VAL A 499 -11.86 -17.59 -10.42
CA VAL A 499 -11.62 -18.99 -10.07
C VAL A 499 -12.56 -19.93 -10.81
N TYR A 500 -12.09 -21.16 -11.01
CA TYR A 500 -12.91 -22.23 -11.56
C TYR A 500 -13.63 -23.01 -10.46
N GLY A 501 -14.82 -23.49 -10.74
CA GLY A 501 -15.45 -24.52 -9.92
C GLY A 501 -16.59 -25.20 -10.66
N VAL A 502 -16.73 -26.51 -10.49
CA VAL A 502 -17.98 -27.18 -10.86
C VAL A 502 -18.93 -26.95 -9.71
N ARG A 503 -20.06 -26.29 -9.94
CA ARG A 503 -21.06 -26.06 -8.90
C ARG A 503 -22.04 -27.24 -8.85
N ASP A 504 -21.54 -28.38 -8.39
CA ASP A 504 -22.31 -29.60 -8.14
C ASP A 504 -22.69 -29.74 -6.65
N ASP A 505 -23.33 -30.85 -6.28
CA ASP A 505 -23.72 -31.12 -4.90
C ASP A 505 -22.51 -31.17 -3.94
N GLU A 506 -21.29 -31.48 -4.44
CA GLU A 506 -20.07 -31.53 -3.63
C GLU A 506 -19.51 -30.12 -3.32
N TRP A 507 -19.66 -29.16 -4.25
CA TRP A 507 -19.02 -27.83 -4.16
C TRP A 507 -20.00 -26.64 -4.12
N SER A 508 -21.31 -26.87 -4.21
CA SER A 508 -22.33 -25.81 -4.21
C SER A 508 -22.36 -24.95 -2.94
N TRP A 509 -21.86 -25.47 -1.81
CA TRP A 509 -21.71 -24.72 -0.56
C TRP A 509 -20.53 -23.72 -0.61
N TYR A 510 -19.53 -24.01 -1.45
CA TYR A 510 -18.29 -23.27 -1.57
C TYR A 510 -18.37 -22.13 -2.58
N TYR A 511 -19.05 -22.35 -3.70
CA TYR A 511 -19.27 -21.34 -4.75
C TYR A 511 -20.73 -20.91 -4.81
N ASP A 512 -20.96 -19.64 -4.52
CA ASP A 512 -22.27 -19.05 -4.75
C ASP A 512 -22.56 -18.94 -6.25
N GLU A 513 -23.83 -19.01 -6.60
CA GLU A 513 -24.25 -18.75 -7.98
C GLU A 513 -24.05 -17.27 -8.28
N LYS A 514 -23.46 -16.94 -9.44
CA LYS A 514 -23.31 -15.55 -9.86
C LYS A 514 -24.69 -14.85 -9.89
N SER A 515 -24.74 -13.71 -9.23
CA SER A 515 -25.89 -12.81 -9.20
C SER A 515 -25.52 -11.53 -9.97
N GLU A 516 -26.13 -11.33 -11.13
CA GLU A 516 -25.87 -10.16 -11.97
C GLU A 516 -26.35 -8.89 -11.26
N GLY A 517 -25.48 -7.87 -11.20
CA GLY A 517 -25.78 -6.59 -10.55
C GLY A 517 -25.62 -6.58 -9.02
N PHE A 518 -25.27 -7.70 -8.38
CA PHE A 518 -24.92 -7.70 -6.97
C PHE A 518 -23.43 -7.36 -6.78
N GLU A 519 -23.14 -6.38 -5.93
CA GLU A 519 -21.79 -5.98 -5.56
C GLU A 519 -21.51 -6.33 -4.10
N TYR A 520 -20.43 -7.06 -3.86
CA TYR A 520 -20.00 -7.39 -2.50
C TYR A 520 -19.63 -6.12 -1.71
N ASP A 521 -20.28 -5.91 -0.57
CA ASP A 521 -20.06 -4.79 0.34
C ASP A 521 -19.76 -5.24 1.79
N GLY A 522 -19.72 -6.55 2.04
CA GLY A 522 -19.53 -7.17 3.35
C GLY A 522 -20.79 -7.23 4.24
N VAL A 523 -21.85 -6.50 3.91
CA VAL A 523 -23.03 -6.30 4.78
C VAL A 523 -24.30 -6.92 4.18
N SER A 524 -24.54 -6.68 2.90
CA SER A 524 -25.74 -7.09 2.19
C SER A 524 -25.72 -8.60 1.95
N ALA A 525 -26.81 -9.28 2.31
CA ALA A 525 -26.98 -10.68 1.98
C ALA A 525 -27.41 -10.79 0.51
N GLU A 526 -26.70 -11.57 -0.29
CA GLU A 526 -27.08 -11.80 -1.68
C GLU A 526 -28.39 -12.61 -1.73
N THR A 527 -29.32 -12.21 -2.59
CA THR A 527 -30.69 -12.71 -2.62
C THR A 527 -30.86 -14.20 -2.92
N LYS A 528 -29.98 -14.80 -3.73
CA LYS A 528 -30.03 -16.22 -4.09
C LYS A 528 -29.38 -17.09 -3.02
N SER A 529 -28.20 -16.69 -2.52
CA SER A 529 -27.43 -17.47 -1.55
C SER A 529 -27.86 -17.23 -0.10
N GLY A 530 -28.43 -16.06 0.20
CA GLY A 530 -28.71 -15.58 1.55
C GLY A 530 -27.47 -15.22 2.36
N LYS A 531 -26.27 -15.21 1.75
CA LYS A 531 -24.99 -15.00 2.43
C LYS A 531 -24.50 -13.56 2.24
N SER A 532 -23.98 -12.96 3.31
CA SER A 532 -23.26 -11.67 3.25
C SER A 532 -21.80 -11.83 2.84
N TYR A 533 -21.20 -13.01 3.04
CA TYR A 533 -19.85 -13.38 2.57
C TYR A 533 -19.90 -13.97 1.15
N TYR A 534 -20.72 -13.38 0.28
CA TYR A 534 -20.94 -13.83 -1.08
C TYR A 534 -19.63 -13.94 -1.88
N ASN A 535 -19.50 -14.95 -2.75
CA ASN A 535 -18.32 -15.15 -3.61
C ASN A 535 -18.61 -15.52 -5.08
N GLY A 536 -19.86 -15.44 -5.52
CA GLY A 536 -20.27 -15.90 -6.86
C GLY A 536 -19.75 -15.05 -8.02
N ASP A 537 -19.37 -13.79 -7.76
CA ASP A 537 -18.70 -12.88 -8.71
C ASP A 537 -17.22 -13.23 -8.95
N LEU A 538 -16.61 -14.01 -8.05
CA LEU A 538 -15.22 -14.45 -8.18
C LEU A 538 -15.09 -15.74 -9.01
N TRP A 539 -16.20 -16.42 -9.28
CA TRP A 539 -16.23 -17.77 -9.83
C TRP A 539 -16.81 -17.84 -11.25
N SER A 540 -16.30 -18.77 -12.06
CA SER A 540 -16.83 -19.06 -13.40
C SER A 540 -16.61 -20.53 -13.82
N THR A 541 -17.58 -21.14 -14.50
CA THR A 541 -17.40 -22.40 -15.23
C THR A 541 -16.74 -22.22 -16.59
N ALA A 542 -16.85 -21.02 -17.17
CA ALA A 542 -16.19 -20.68 -18.44
C ALA A 542 -14.76 -20.18 -18.16
N GLU A 543 -13.81 -20.60 -19.00
CA GLU A 543 -12.45 -20.06 -18.95
C GLU A 543 -12.46 -18.56 -19.28
N PRO A 544 -11.97 -17.70 -18.38
CA PRO A 544 -11.98 -16.26 -18.61
C PRO A 544 -10.99 -15.90 -19.71
N SER A 545 -11.33 -14.87 -20.49
CA SER A 545 -10.43 -14.36 -21.52
C SER A 545 -9.14 -13.84 -20.88
N GLY A 546 -7.98 -14.21 -21.44
CA GLY A 546 -6.68 -13.83 -20.89
C GLY A 546 -6.25 -14.63 -19.65
N ASN A 547 -6.96 -15.72 -19.31
CA ASN A 547 -6.54 -16.64 -18.25
C ASN A 547 -5.12 -17.16 -18.50
N THR A 548 -4.27 -17.06 -17.48
CA THR A 548 -2.90 -17.59 -17.49
C THR A 548 -2.76 -18.87 -16.65
N CYS A 549 -3.83 -19.30 -15.98
CA CYS A 549 -3.81 -20.51 -15.18
C CYS A 549 -3.84 -21.76 -16.06
N LEU A 550 -2.83 -22.61 -15.91
CA LEU A 550 -2.67 -23.81 -16.73
C LEU A 550 -3.76 -24.85 -16.42
N ASN A 551 -4.27 -25.49 -17.47
CA ASN A 551 -5.26 -26.56 -17.36
C ASN A 551 -6.57 -26.12 -16.69
N TRP A 552 -7.03 -24.90 -16.95
CA TRP A 552 -8.28 -24.35 -16.43
C TRP A 552 -9.40 -25.39 -16.34
N GLY A 553 -9.91 -25.56 -15.13
CA GLY A 553 -11.03 -26.45 -14.83
C GLY A 553 -10.79 -27.94 -15.05
N LYS A 554 -9.56 -28.37 -15.36
CA LYS A 554 -9.23 -29.81 -15.38
C LYS A 554 -9.02 -30.33 -13.95
N PRO A 555 -9.50 -31.54 -13.62
CA PRO A 555 -9.23 -32.18 -12.33
C PRO A 555 -7.74 -32.30 -12.05
N THR A 556 -7.34 -32.03 -10.82
CA THR A 556 -6.02 -32.36 -10.28
C THR A 556 -5.96 -33.85 -9.90
N GLY A 557 -4.76 -34.34 -9.59
CA GLY A 557 -4.57 -35.67 -9.00
C GLY A 557 -4.94 -35.76 -7.51
N SER A 558 -5.39 -34.65 -6.90
CA SER A 558 -5.60 -34.52 -5.46
C SER A 558 -7.09 -34.40 -5.10
N THR A 559 -7.39 -34.66 -3.83
CA THR A 559 -8.71 -34.47 -3.23
C THR A 559 -8.61 -33.56 -2.01
N SER A 560 -9.70 -32.88 -1.66
CA SER A 560 -9.81 -32.13 -0.41
C SER A 560 -9.78 -33.06 0.81
N VAL A 561 -9.75 -32.49 2.02
CA VAL A 561 -9.78 -33.27 3.28
C VAL A 561 -11.08 -34.07 3.40
N GLU A 562 -12.16 -33.54 2.83
CA GLU A 562 -13.50 -34.12 2.74
C GLU A 562 -13.61 -35.18 1.64
N GLY A 563 -12.56 -35.38 0.84
CA GLY A 563 -12.50 -36.37 -0.25
C GLY A 563 -12.96 -35.86 -1.61
N TYR A 564 -13.32 -34.58 -1.74
CA TYR A 564 -13.84 -34.01 -2.99
C TYR A 564 -12.73 -33.79 -4.01
N ARG A 565 -13.03 -33.96 -5.31
CA ARG A 565 -12.04 -33.74 -6.37
C ARG A 565 -11.66 -32.26 -6.46
N ILE A 566 -10.37 -31.95 -6.42
CA ILE A 566 -9.87 -30.58 -6.62
C ILE A 566 -9.57 -30.34 -8.11
N TYR A 567 -9.88 -29.15 -8.61
CA TYR A 567 -9.65 -28.71 -9.98
C TYR A 567 -8.56 -27.63 -10.06
N ASN A 568 -7.86 -27.55 -11.20
CA ASN A 568 -6.93 -26.45 -11.44
C ASN A 568 -7.70 -25.12 -11.50
N CYS A 569 -7.07 -24.06 -11.01
CA CYS A 569 -7.64 -22.71 -10.90
C CYS A 569 -8.84 -22.60 -9.95
N GLN A 570 -9.09 -23.64 -9.15
CA GLN A 570 -10.12 -23.61 -8.11
C GLN A 570 -9.70 -22.76 -6.90
N TRP A 571 -8.40 -22.60 -6.69
CA TRP A 571 -7.88 -21.84 -5.57
C TRP A 571 -6.74 -20.93 -6.03
N PRO A 572 -6.82 -19.60 -5.80
CA PRO A 572 -5.75 -18.69 -6.15
C PRO A 572 -4.54 -18.96 -5.26
N THR A 573 -3.38 -19.14 -5.89
CA THR A 573 -2.08 -19.32 -5.20
C THR A 573 -1.02 -18.59 -6.03
N PRO A 574 0.16 -18.26 -5.46
CA PRO A 574 1.22 -17.60 -6.23
C PRO A 574 1.69 -18.43 -7.44
N THR A 575 1.54 -19.75 -7.36
CA THR A 575 1.99 -20.69 -8.38
C THR A 575 0.87 -21.23 -9.27
N SER A 576 -0.40 -20.84 -9.06
CA SER A 576 -1.51 -21.27 -9.92
C SER A 576 -1.44 -20.62 -11.30
N GLY A 577 -0.67 -19.54 -11.46
CA GLY A 577 -0.63 -18.75 -12.68
C GLY A 577 -1.86 -17.87 -12.85
N MET A 578 -2.66 -17.66 -11.80
CA MET A 578 -3.87 -16.81 -11.85
C MET A 578 -3.57 -15.33 -11.62
N PHE A 579 -2.40 -14.99 -11.07
CA PHE A 579 -2.00 -13.61 -10.80
C PHE A 579 -0.96 -13.11 -11.79
N PRO A 580 -1.16 -11.94 -12.42
CA PRO A 580 -0.16 -11.29 -13.25
C PRO A 580 1.04 -10.84 -12.42
N LYS A 581 2.24 -11.20 -12.87
CA LYS A 581 3.52 -10.80 -12.23
C LYS A 581 3.73 -9.27 -12.14
N THR A 582 3.03 -8.51 -12.98
CA THR A 582 3.04 -7.06 -12.94
C THR A 582 2.42 -6.50 -11.66
N TYR A 583 1.48 -7.21 -11.05
CA TYR A 583 0.74 -6.74 -9.88
C TYR A 583 1.05 -7.51 -8.60
N TYR A 584 1.47 -8.78 -8.74
CA TYR A 584 1.73 -9.66 -7.61
C TYR A 584 3.04 -10.42 -7.80
N HIS A 585 3.66 -10.79 -6.70
CA HIS A 585 4.72 -11.79 -6.72
C HIS A 585 4.14 -13.20 -6.88
N ASN A 586 4.84 -14.07 -7.61
CA ASN A 586 4.36 -15.42 -7.97
C ASN A 586 5.27 -16.51 -7.36
N CYS A 587 5.63 -16.34 -6.10
CA CYS A 587 6.44 -17.28 -5.34
C CYS A 587 5.92 -17.43 -3.92
N TRP A 588 6.29 -18.56 -3.31
CA TRP A 588 6.09 -18.81 -1.89
C TRP A 588 7.32 -18.37 -1.12
N LEU A 589 7.09 -17.77 0.06
CA LEU A 589 8.15 -17.56 1.02
C LEU A 589 8.79 -18.90 1.41
N GLY A 590 10.10 -19.01 1.20
CA GLY A 590 10.92 -20.15 1.63
C GLY A 590 11.72 -19.87 2.90
N ASN A 591 12.15 -18.62 3.12
CA ASN A 591 12.99 -18.24 4.24
C ASN A 591 12.57 -16.89 4.87
N TRP A 592 12.20 -16.90 6.16
CA TRP A 592 11.73 -15.70 6.89
C TRP A 592 12.80 -14.61 7.08
N GLU A 593 14.06 -14.95 6.86
CA GLU A 593 15.18 -14.00 6.85
C GLU A 593 15.90 -13.98 5.48
N GLY A 594 15.22 -14.44 4.43
CA GLY A 594 15.70 -14.38 3.05
C GLY A 594 15.14 -13.18 2.29
N GLU A 595 15.74 -12.88 1.14
CA GLU A 595 15.28 -11.85 0.21
C GLU A 595 13.80 -12.08 -0.16
N ASP A 596 13.43 -13.35 -0.34
CA ASP A 596 12.08 -13.83 -0.66
C ASP A 596 11.03 -13.49 0.40
N SER A 597 11.43 -13.15 1.64
CA SER A 597 10.49 -12.64 2.65
C SER A 597 9.90 -11.27 2.31
N ARG A 598 10.47 -10.56 1.33
CA ARG A 598 10.03 -9.22 0.94
C ARG A 598 9.42 -9.17 -0.46
N SER A 599 9.35 -10.33 -1.12
CA SER A 599 8.99 -10.43 -2.54
C SER A 599 8.22 -11.72 -2.86
N CYS A 600 7.62 -12.38 -1.86
CA CYS A 600 6.86 -13.62 -2.02
C CYS A 600 5.74 -13.72 -0.98
N TRP A 601 4.75 -14.56 -1.27
CA TRP A 601 3.57 -14.72 -0.42
C TRP A 601 3.93 -15.30 0.95
N LEU A 602 3.56 -14.54 1.99
CA LEU A 602 3.73 -14.89 3.40
C LEU A 602 2.84 -16.05 3.83
N HIS A 603 1.63 -16.10 3.28
CA HIS A 603 0.61 -17.06 3.66
C HIS A 603 -0.39 -17.30 2.51
N GLU A 604 -1.17 -18.37 2.59
CA GLU A 604 -2.02 -18.82 1.47
C GLU A 604 -3.21 -17.89 1.15
N ASP A 605 -3.64 -17.04 2.07
CA ASP A 605 -4.72 -16.07 1.90
C ASP A 605 -4.24 -14.63 1.65
N LEU A 606 -2.92 -14.42 1.56
CA LEU A 606 -2.32 -13.09 1.45
C LEU A 606 -1.63 -12.96 0.09
N ALA A 607 -2.35 -12.40 -0.89
CA ALA A 607 -1.80 -12.20 -2.22
C ALA A 607 -0.79 -11.06 -2.21
N ASP A 608 0.49 -11.39 -2.35
CA ASP A 608 1.61 -10.47 -2.17
C ASP A 608 1.75 -9.52 -3.35
N PHE A 609 1.61 -8.22 -3.09
CA PHE A 609 1.73 -7.19 -4.11
C PHE A 609 3.17 -7.10 -4.62
N ASN A 610 3.33 -6.90 -5.92
CA ASN A 610 4.61 -6.49 -6.50
C ASN A 610 4.83 -5.00 -6.21
N THR A 611 5.32 -4.67 -5.02
CA THR A 611 5.43 -3.27 -4.55
C THR A 611 6.52 -2.45 -5.27
N GLU A 612 7.38 -3.11 -6.04
CA GLU A 612 8.36 -2.51 -6.94
C GLU A 612 7.73 -2.03 -8.26
N SER A 613 6.49 -2.46 -8.54
CA SER A 613 5.76 -2.14 -9.76
C SER A 613 5.00 -0.81 -9.65
N ALA A 614 5.23 0.09 -10.60
CA ALA A 614 4.60 1.42 -10.60
C ALA A 614 3.04 1.41 -10.55
N PRO A 615 2.32 0.54 -11.28
CA PRO A 615 0.87 0.41 -11.13
C PRO A 615 0.41 0.08 -9.71
N VAL A 616 1.13 -0.81 -9.01
CA VAL A 616 0.82 -1.20 -7.63
C VAL A 616 1.11 -0.04 -6.68
N GLN A 617 2.27 0.59 -6.81
CA GLN A 617 2.65 1.76 -6.02
C GLN A 617 1.59 2.86 -6.13
N ASN A 618 1.17 3.21 -7.34
CA ASN A 618 0.16 4.24 -7.58
C ASN A 618 -1.21 3.87 -7.00
N TYR A 619 -1.62 2.60 -7.11
CA TYR A 619 -2.88 2.12 -6.54
C TYR A 619 -2.89 2.30 -5.01
N LEU A 620 -1.83 1.84 -4.32
CA LEU A 620 -1.72 1.90 -2.87
C LEU A 620 -1.57 3.34 -2.35
N ILE A 621 -0.75 4.17 -3.02
CA ILE A 621 -0.61 5.60 -2.69
C ILE A 621 -1.98 6.28 -2.78
N GLY A 622 -2.70 6.14 -3.90
CA GLY A 622 -4.00 6.77 -4.05
C GLY A 622 -5.06 6.25 -3.05
N ALA A 623 -4.97 4.99 -2.65
CA ALA A 623 -5.87 4.42 -1.64
C ALA A 623 -5.63 5.07 -0.27
N TYR A 624 -4.37 5.22 0.13
CA TYR A 624 -4.04 5.79 1.44
C TYR A 624 -4.06 7.31 1.49
N ASP A 625 -3.89 8.00 0.36
CA ASP A 625 -4.16 9.44 0.22
C ASP A 625 -5.60 9.77 0.65
N LYS A 626 -6.57 8.93 0.28
CA LYS A 626 -7.96 9.09 0.72
C LYS A 626 -8.09 9.13 2.23
N TYR A 627 -7.41 8.23 2.95
CA TYR A 627 -7.50 8.16 4.41
C TYR A 627 -6.72 9.28 5.09
N ILE A 628 -5.59 9.71 4.50
CA ILE A 628 -4.90 10.95 4.91
C ILE A 628 -5.89 12.12 4.81
N ASP A 629 -6.59 12.28 3.68
CA ASP A 629 -7.52 13.37 3.46
C ASP A 629 -8.70 13.41 4.44
N MET A 630 -9.07 12.26 5.02
CA MET A 630 -10.08 12.16 6.06
C MET A 630 -9.62 12.72 7.42
N GLY A 631 -8.31 12.92 7.60
CA GLY A 631 -7.73 13.57 8.77
C GLY A 631 -7.17 12.61 9.82
N VAL A 632 -6.82 11.37 9.47
CA VAL A 632 -6.09 10.49 10.41
C VAL A 632 -4.76 11.12 10.84
N ASP A 633 -4.30 10.81 12.04
CA ASP A 633 -3.10 11.43 12.64
C ASP A 633 -1.81 10.68 12.35
N GLY A 634 -1.91 9.51 11.75
CA GLY A 634 -0.78 8.64 11.49
C GLY A 634 -1.19 7.25 11.01
N PHE A 635 -0.17 6.49 10.63
CA PHE A 635 -0.33 5.10 10.18
C PHE A 635 0.52 4.15 11.02
N ARG A 636 -0.11 3.06 11.46
CA ARG A 636 0.62 1.84 11.81
C ARG A 636 0.74 1.02 10.52
N ILE A 637 1.97 0.74 10.09
CA ILE A 637 2.23 -0.06 8.88
C ILE A 637 2.28 -1.54 9.27
N ASP A 638 1.35 -2.32 8.73
CA ASP A 638 1.36 -3.77 8.81
C ASP A 638 2.57 -4.37 8.08
N THR A 639 3.16 -5.40 8.69
CA THR A 639 4.16 -6.25 8.04
C THR A 639 5.30 -5.49 7.33
N ALA A 640 5.73 -4.34 7.85
CA ALA A 640 6.68 -3.44 7.19
C ALA A 640 8.00 -4.12 6.76
N VAL A 641 8.41 -5.18 7.47
CA VAL A 641 9.59 -6.00 7.15
C VAL A 641 9.50 -6.73 5.81
N HIS A 642 8.29 -6.95 5.32
CA HIS A 642 7.99 -7.71 4.12
C HIS A 642 7.90 -6.82 2.86
N ILE A 643 8.28 -5.55 2.97
CA ILE A 643 8.52 -4.65 1.85
C ILE A 643 9.96 -4.12 1.95
N PRO A 644 10.75 -4.08 0.86
CA PRO A 644 12.11 -3.57 0.92
C PRO A 644 12.17 -2.12 1.43
N ARG A 645 13.15 -1.81 2.30
CA ARG A 645 13.38 -0.44 2.81
C ARG A 645 13.54 0.58 1.68
N THR A 646 14.15 0.19 0.56
CA THR A 646 14.27 1.03 -0.63
C THR A 646 12.92 1.43 -1.20
N THR A 647 11.96 0.51 -1.25
CA THR A 647 10.60 0.78 -1.72
C THR A 647 9.90 1.76 -0.78
N TRP A 648 10.01 1.56 0.54
CA TRP A 648 9.53 2.52 1.53
C TRP A 648 10.11 3.92 1.35
N ASN A 649 11.45 4.02 1.32
CA ASN A 649 12.18 5.28 1.28
C ASN A 649 12.02 6.04 -0.04
N ARG A 650 11.83 5.34 -1.17
CA ARG A 650 11.71 5.97 -2.51
C ARG A 650 10.27 6.31 -2.88
N ARG A 651 9.28 5.59 -2.34
CA ARG A 651 7.89 5.65 -2.82
C ARG A 651 6.91 6.03 -1.72
N PHE A 652 6.70 5.14 -0.75
CA PHE A 652 5.56 5.27 0.15
C PHE A 652 5.75 6.33 1.24
N LEU A 653 6.91 6.38 1.91
CA LEU A 653 7.15 7.37 2.97
C LEU A 653 7.17 8.81 2.43
N PRO A 654 7.83 9.11 1.29
CA PRO A 654 7.74 10.44 0.67
C PRO A 654 6.31 10.79 0.23
N ALA A 655 5.57 9.86 -0.37
CA ALA A 655 4.20 10.11 -0.82
C ALA A 655 3.25 10.48 0.33
N ILE A 656 3.33 9.76 1.46
CA ILE A 656 2.58 10.09 2.68
C ILE A 656 2.92 11.51 3.14
N GLN A 657 4.21 11.82 3.29
CA GLN A 657 4.67 13.14 3.75
C GLN A 657 4.25 14.27 2.80
N GLU A 658 4.35 14.04 1.49
CA GLU A 658 3.92 14.98 0.46
C GLU A 658 2.41 15.22 0.54
N ARG A 659 1.59 14.15 0.63
CA ARG A 659 0.13 14.29 0.69
C ARG A 659 -0.31 15.04 1.93
N VAL A 660 0.20 14.69 3.11
CA VAL A 660 -0.12 15.39 4.36
C VAL A 660 0.30 16.86 4.27
N THR A 661 1.47 17.14 3.70
CA THR A 661 1.95 18.52 3.50
C THR A 661 1.03 19.30 2.57
N GLN A 662 0.63 18.71 1.44
CA GLN A 662 -0.27 19.34 0.47
C GLN A 662 -1.65 19.63 1.09
N GLN A 663 -2.17 18.68 1.87
CA GLN A 663 -3.53 18.75 2.41
C GLN A 663 -3.64 19.59 3.69
N PHE A 664 -2.67 19.46 4.60
CA PHE A 664 -2.76 20.02 5.97
C PHE A 664 -1.57 20.92 6.36
N GLY A 665 -0.57 21.05 5.49
CA GLY A 665 0.63 21.87 5.69
C GLY A 665 1.77 21.15 6.43
N ALA A 666 2.96 21.76 6.38
CA ALA A 666 4.20 21.17 6.88
C ALA A 666 4.18 20.85 8.39
N GLU A 667 3.45 21.64 9.20
CA GLU A 667 3.35 21.38 10.65
C GLU A 667 2.54 20.10 10.95
N ALA A 668 1.50 19.82 10.16
CA ALA A 668 0.77 18.57 10.27
C ALA A 668 1.64 17.40 9.81
N ALA A 669 2.36 17.55 8.70
CA ALA A 669 3.25 16.53 8.16
C ALA A 669 4.37 16.13 9.13
N LYS A 670 4.97 17.11 9.82
CA LYS A 670 5.98 16.89 10.87
C LYS A 670 5.48 15.96 11.98
N ASN A 671 4.18 16.03 12.30
CA ASN A 671 3.58 15.31 13.42
C ASN A 671 2.71 14.12 12.97
N PHE A 672 2.62 13.86 11.65
CA PHE A 672 1.93 12.68 11.12
C PHE A 672 2.78 11.44 11.42
N PHE A 673 2.29 10.60 12.31
CA PHE A 673 3.11 9.55 12.91
C PHE A 673 3.02 8.24 12.11
N VAL A 674 4.11 7.87 11.44
CA VAL A 674 4.23 6.58 10.76
C VAL A 674 5.12 5.65 11.58
N PHE A 675 4.61 4.46 11.91
CA PHE A 675 5.40 3.42 12.58
C PHE A 675 5.09 2.03 12.04
N GLY A 676 6.12 1.25 11.73
CA GLY A 676 6.00 -0.08 11.15
C GLY A 676 6.14 -1.23 12.14
N GLU A 677 5.41 -2.30 11.87
CA GLU A 677 5.67 -3.61 12.46
C GLU A 677 6.80 -4.33 11.71
N VAL A 678 7.94 -4.51 12.37
CA VAL A 678 9.06 -5.31 11.86
C VAL A 678 9.25 -6.51 12.79
N GLY A 679 8.75 -7.68 12.40
CA GLY A 679 8.70 -8.92 13.21
C GLY A 679 10.05 -9.55 13.59
N ALA A 680 10.90 -8.83 14.31
CA ALA A 680 12.18 -9.28 14.82
C ALA A 680 12.01 -10.08 16.13
N PHE A 681 11.52 -11.32 16.04
CA PHE A 681 11.16 -12.15 17.19
C PHE A 681 12.35 -12.85 17.87
N VAL A 682 13.36 -12.09 18.25
CA VAL A 682 14.54 -12.60 18.97
C VAL A 682 14.93 -11.70 20.14
N ASN A 683 15.77 -12.24 21.02
CA ASN A 683 16.39 -11.49 22.12
C ASN A 683 17.75 -10.92 21.73
N ASP A 684 18.10 -10.87 20.44
CA ASP A 684 19.32 -10.23 19.97
C ASP A 684 19.04 -8.75 19.63
N LYS A 685 20.07 -7.89 19.65
CA LYS A 685 19.95 -6.49 19.21
C LYS A 685 19.56 -6.39 17.74
N TRP A 686 20.11 -7.28 16.91
CA TRP A 686 19.81 -7.42 15.49
C TRP A 686 19.23 -8.80 15.24
N ASN A 687 18.20 -8.90 14.40
CA ASN A 687 17.43 -10.13 14.17
C ASN A 687 18.32 -11.24 13.58
N ARG A 688 18.87 -12.11 14.45
CA ARG A 688 19.81 -13.18 14.09
C ARG A 688 21.01 -12.70 13.24
N GLY A 689 21.41 -11.45 13.42
CA GLY A 689 22.46 -10.81 12.62
C GLY A 689 22.05 -10.39 11.21
N SER A 690 20.78 -10.55 10.81
CA SER A 690 20.27 -10.07 9.52
C SER A 690 19.86 -8.60 9.64
N VAL A 691 20.44 -7.76 8.79
CA VAL A 691 20.22 -6.32 8.82
C VAL A 691 18.83 -5.99 8.25
N ASN A 692 18.50 -6.58 7.10
CA ASN A 692 17.27 -6.29 6.35
C ASN A 692 15.97 -6.65 7.08
N HIS A 693 16.05 -7.50 8.12
CA HIS A 693 14.90 -7.98 8.89
C HIS A 693 14.92 -7.50 10.35
N SER A 694 15.65 -6.41 10.64
CA SER A 694 15.76 -5.82 11.98
C SER A 694 14.99 -4.50 12.06
N ALA A 695 14.26 -4.26 13.16
CA ALA A 695 13.35 -3.10 13.29
C ALA A 695 14.05 -1.75 13.06
N GLN A 696 15.19 -1.55 13.71
CA GLN A 696 15.95 -0.31 13.63
C GLN A 696 16.43 0.03 12.22
N PHE A 697 16.63 -0.96 11.35
CA PHE A 697 17.10 -0.77 9.97
C PHE A 697 16.19 0.16 9.15
N TYR A 698 14.89 0.07 9.41
CA TYR A 698 13.85 0.80 8.70
C TYR A 698 13.72 2.26 9.15
N THR A 699 14.39 2.66 10.23
CA THR A 699 14.40 4.05 10.72
C THR A 699 15.40 4.94 9.99
N TRP A 700 16.21 4.37 9.10
CA TRP A 700 17.32 5.05 8.42
C TRP A 700 17.08 5.21 6.92
N LYS A 701 17.57 6.33 6.38
CA LYS A 701 17.67 6.55 4.92
C LYS A 701 18.64 5.56 4.27
N GLU A 702 18.58 5.53 2.95
CA GLU A 702 19.55 4.77 2.15
C GLU A 702 20.95 5.39 2.24
N ARG A 703 21.96 4.54 2.41
CA ARG A 703 23.37 4.96 2.56
C ARG A 703 24.06 5.31 1.26
N LYS A 704 23.43 4.98 0.12
CA LYS A 704 23.91 5.28 -1.22
C LYS A 704 22.74 5.27 -2.19
N GLU A 705 23.00 5.76 -3.38
CA GLU A 705 22.09 5.58 -4.51
C GLU A 705 22.20 4.15 -5.07
N TYR A 706 21.04 3.58 -5.43
CA TYR A 706 20.88 2.27 -6.06
C TYR A 706 20.35 2.44 -7.49
N ASP A 707 20.18 1.35 -8.25
CA ASP A 707 19.59 1.38 -9.59
C ASP A 707 18.27 2.18 -9.65
N ALA A 708 17.97 2.75 -10.82
CA ALA A 708 16.74 3.50 -11.05
C ALA A 708 15.51 2.57 -11.14
N ASP A 709 15.72 1.32 -11.57
CA ASP A 709 14.70 0.27 -11.55
C ASP A 709 14.49 -0.24 -10.12
N ASP A 710 13.27 -0.14 -9.61
CA ASP A 710 12.98 -0.43 -8.19
C ASP A 710 13.20 -1.91 -7.84
N THR A 711 12.94 -2.84 -8.77
CA THR A 711 13.21 -4.28 -8.57
C THR A 711 14.70 -4.56 -8.40
N LYS A 712 15.55 -3.97 -9.25
CA LYS A 712 17.01 -4.08 -9.08
C LYS A 712 17.48 -3.38 -7.82
N ALA A 713 16.95 -2.21 -7.50
CA ALA A 713 17.34 -1.45 -6.31
C ALA A 713 17.06 -2.25 -5.02
N ALA A 714 15.92 -2.95 -4.94
CA ALA A 714 15.58 -3.78 -3.79
C ALA A 714 16.57 -4.93 -3.55
N LEU A 715 17.03 -5.57 -4.64
CA LEU A 715 18.04 -6.64 -4.59
C LEU A 715 19.43 -6.08 -4.28
N GLU A 716 19.83 -4.99 -4.93
CA GLU A 716 21.13 -4.35 -4.69
C GLU A 716 21.27 -3.84 -3.26
N MET A 717 20.20 -3.29 -2.68
CA MET A 717 20.18 -2.85 -1.29
C MET A 717 20.31 -4.04 -0.34
N TYR A 718 19.54 -5.11 -0.57
CA TYR A 718 19.62 -6.32 0.24
C TYR A 718 21.05 -6.85 0.30
N ASP A 719 21.65 -7.10 -0.87
CA ASP A 719 23.01 -7.66 -0.99
C ASP A 719 24.07 -6.72 -0.38
N TYR A 720 23.91 -5.40 -0.56
CA TYR A 720 24.83 -4.41 -0.02
C TYR A 720 24.82 -4.42 1.50
N GLU A 721 23.63 -4.37 2.11
CA GLU A 721 23.48 -4.29 3.57
C GLU A 721 23.84 -5.61 4.27
N GLU A 722 23.45 -6.76 3.69
CA GLU A 722 23.87 -8.07 4.23
C GLU A 722 25.39 -8.26 4.17
N LYS A 723 26.05 -7.79 3.10
CA LYS A 723 27.51 -7.87 2.98
C LYS A 723 28.24 -7.00 4.00
N LEU A 724 27.68 -5.85 4.36
CA LEU A 724 28.23 -4.96 5.38
C LEU A 724 28.03 -5.52 6.79
N GLY A 725 26.88 -6.14 7.02
CA GLY A 725 26.49 -6.68 8.31
C GLY A 725 26.17 -5.62 9.37
N THR A 726 25.78 -6.11 10.54
CA THR A 726 25.22 -5.29 11.62
C THR A 726 26.22 -4.34 12.28
N GLY A 727 27.50 -4.69 12.28
CA GLY A 727 28.56 -3.88 12.90
C GLY A 727 28.91 -2.60 12.15
N ALA A 728 28.46 -2.47 10.89
CA ALA A 728 28.69 -1.30 10.05
C ALA A 728 27.43 -0.42 9.89
N GLN A 729 26.36 -0.73 10.62
CA GLN A 729 25.11 0.04 10.60
C GLN A 729 25.26 1.36 11.38
N PRO A 730 24.54 2.41 10.98
CA PRO A 730 24.62 3.72 11.63
C PRO A 730 24.18 3.66 13.10
N THR A 731 24.67 4.62 13.87
CA THR A 731 24.25 4.83 15.26
C THR A 731 23.81 6.27 15.48
N SER A 732 23.02 6.48 16.53
CA SER A 732 22.46 7.78 16.91
C SER A 732 22.68 8.06 18.39
N SER A 733 22.85 9.34 18.74
CA SER A 733 22.78 9.79 20.13
C SER A 733 21.40 10.35 20.52
N ASN A 734 20.42 10.37 19.61
CA ASN A 734 19.17 11.13 19.78
C ASN A 734 18.35 10.79 21.01
N ALA A 735 18.43 9.56 21.51
CA ALA A 735 17.73 9.14 22.73
C ALA A 735 18.50 9.43 24.03
N PHE A 736 19.77 9.82 23.94
CA PHE A 736 20.69 9.95 25.07
C PHE A 736 20.96 11.41 25.44
N LEU A 737 21.19 11.66 26.73
CA LEU A 737 21.66 12.96 27.22
C LEU A 737 23.19 13.05 27.14
N ASP A 738 23.69 14.26 26.90
CA ASP A 738 25.11 14.60 27.10
C ASP A 738 25.34 14.90 28.60
N GLY A 739 25.61 13.84 29.37
CA GLY A 739 25.65 13.88 30.82
C GLY A 739 24.25 14.14 31.42
N ASN A 740 23.92 15.41 31.64
CA ASN A 740 22.59 15.88 32.06
C ASN A 740 21.99 16.93 31.09
N ALA A 741 22.72 17.29 30.02
CA ALA A 741 22.26 18.25 29.05
C ALA A 741 21.38 17.56 28.01
N TYR A 742 20.25 18.20 27.69
CA TYR A 742 19.49 17.88 26.49
C TYR A 742 20.16 18.54 25.29
N HIS A 743 20.25 17.83 24.18
CA HIS A 743 20.73 18.39 22.91
C HIS A 743 19.67 18.25 21.82
N ALA A 744 19.77 19.07 20.78
CA ALA A 744 18.90 18.94 19.62
C ALA A 744 19.14 17.57 18.95
N PRO A 745 18.10 16.75 18.70
CA PRO A 745 18.24 15.51 17.94
C PRO A 745 18.68 15.77 16.49
N ASP A 746 19.50 14.88 15.95
CA ASP A 746 19.88 14.85 14.54
C ASP A 746 19.04 13.81 13.78
N HIS A 747 18.02 14.29 13.07
CA HIS A 747 17.16 13.46 12.21
C HIS A 747 17.53 13.56 10.73
N SER A 748 18.74 14.04 10.39
CA SER A 748 19.16 14.22 8.98
C SER A 748 19.08 12.93 8.15
N GLU A 749 19.35 11.78 8.78
CA GLU A 749 19.31 10.44 8.18
C GLU A 749 18.03 9.65 8.53
N PHE A 750 16.99 10.30 9.06
CA PHE A 750 15.71 9.65 9.37
C PHE A 750 14.93 9.30 8.11
N SER A 751 14.45 8.06 8.00
CA SER A 751 13.68 7.58 6.83
C SER A 751 12.29 8.20 6.69
N GLY A 752 11.70 8.66 7.80
CA GLY A 752 10.27 8.96 7.88
C GLY A 752 9.45 7.84 8.54
N MET A 753 10.05 6.69 8.86
CA MET A 753 9.39 5.57 9.53
C MET A 753 9.96 5.30 10.92
N ASN A 754 9.08 5.29 11.92
CA ASN A 754 9.37 4.76 13.26
C ASN A 754 8.97 3.28 13.32
N VAL A 755 9.13 2.62 14.46
CA VAL A 755 8.82 1.19 14.59
C VAL A 755 8.23 0.83 15.94
N ILE A 756 7.55 -0.31 15.97
CA ILE A 756 7.27 -1.02 17.22
C ILE A 756 8.60 -1.49 17.83
N ASP A 757 8.77 -1.29 19.14
CA ASP A 757 9.94 -1.71 19.91
C ASP A 757 9.91 -3.22 20.15
N MET A 758 10.15 -4.00 19.10
CA MET A 758 10.16 -5.46 19.19
C MET A 758 11.23 -5.97 20.16
N ARG A 759 12.32 -5.19 20.34
CA ARG A 759 13.37 -5.49 21.31
C ARG A 759 12.81 -5.52 22.73
N MET A 760 12.11 -4.46 23.14
CA MET A 760 11.47 -4.43 24.47
C MET A 760 10.30 -5.42 24.55
N HIS A 761 9.44 -5.46 23.52
CA HIS A 761 8.29 -6.37 23.45
C HIS A 761 8.66 -7.82 23.80
N MET A 762 9.69 -8.35 23.14
CA MET A 762 10.17 -9.72 23.35
C MET A 762 10.67 -9.99 24.76
N ASN A 763 11.08 -8.94 25.49
CA ASN A 763 11.73 -9.03 26.78
C ASN A 763 10.83 -8.64 27.97
N PHE A 764 9.58 -8.19 27.76
CA PHE A 764 8.60 -7.89 28.81
C PHE A 764 8.05 -9.12 29.57
N GLY A 765 8.76 -10.25 29.54
CA GLY A 765 8.59 -11.28 30.56
C GLY A 765 8.74 -10.70 31.96
N ASP A 766 9.67 -9.76 32.11
CA ASP A 766 9.83 -8.87 33.27
C ASP A 766 10.37 -7.50 32.83
N ALA A 767 10.05 -6.45 33.58
CA ALA A 767 10.41 -5.08 33.23
C ALA A 767 11.93 -4.85 33.22
N GLY A 768 12.68 -5.48 34.12
CA GLY A 768 14.13 -5.30 34.23
C GLY A 768 14.86 -5.79 32.99
N ASN A 769 14.43 -6.93 32.46
CA ASN A 769 14.95 -7.46 31.21
C ASN A 769 14.59 -6.55 30.02
N ALA A 770 13.33 -6.10 29.92
CA ALA A 770 12.93 -5.17 28.86
C ALA A 770 13.75 -3.85 28.90
N TYR A 771 13.95 -3.26 30.09
CA TYR A 771 14.76 -2.06 30.28
C TYR A 771 16.20 -2.22 29.79
N ASN A 772 16.87 -3.30 30.21
CA ASN A 772 18.26 -3.54 29.85
C ASN A 772 18.44 -3.77 28.34
N ASN A 773 17.52 -4.51 27.71
CA ASN A 773 17.58 -4.80 26.28
C ASN A 773 17.19 -3.58 25.42
N GLY A 774 16.24 -2.76 25.87
CA GLY A 774 15.92 -1.48 25.23
C GLY A 774 17.16 -0.58 25.20
N LYS A 775 17.76 -0.34 26.38
CA LYS A 775 18.98 0.48 26.53
C LYS A 775 20.15 0.00 25.67
N ASP A 776 20.31 -1.31 25.52
CA ASP A 776 21.34 -1.95 24.68
C ASP A 776 21.17 -1.64 23.17
N SER A 777 19.95 -1.37 22.74
CA SER A 777 19.61 -1.19 21.32
C SER A 777 19.32 0.25 20.89
N ASP A 778 19.12 1.17 21.82
CA ASP A 778 18.60 2.51 21.54
C ASP A 778 19.49 3.37 20.63
N ASP A 779 20.80 3.11 20.63
CA ASP A 779 21.78 3.74 19.74
C ASP A 779 21.66 3.29 18.28
N SER A 780 20.97 2.18 17.99
CA SER A 780 20.85 1.65 16.63
C SER A 780 19.62 2.14 15.88
N TYR A 781 18.66 2.75 16.57
CA TYR A 781 17.53 3.44 15.95
C TYR A 781 17.94 4.88 15.63
N ASN A 782 17.33 5.49 14.61
CA ASN A 782 17.56 6.91 14.37
C ASN A 782 17.12 7.75 15.60
N ASP A 783 15.96 7.43 16.19
CA ASP A 783 15.52 8.01 17.47
C ASP A 783 14.59 7.05 18.23
N ALA A 784 15.15 6.34 19.21
CA ALA A 784 14.39 5.40 20.04
C ALA A 784 13.32 6.05 20.92
N THR A 785 13.29 7.38 21.06
CA THR A 785 12.24 8.07 21.83
C THR A 785 10.88 8.02 21.14
N TYR A 786 10.83 7.71 19.84
CA TYR A 786 9.61 7.52 19.05
C TYR A 786 9.16 6.05 18.95
N ASN A 787 9.92 5.10 19.49
CA ASN A 787 9.56 3.69 19.43
C ASN A 787 8.24 3.41 20.15
N VAL A 788 7.36 2.62 19.54
CA VAL A 788 6.06 2.23 20.10
C VAL A 788 6.25 1.00 20.99
N VAL A 789 5.94 1.11 22.28
CA VAL A 789 6.28 0.08 23.29
C VAL A 789 5.01 -0.57 23.83
N TYR A 790 4.92 -1.90 23.79
CA TYR A 790 3.85 -2.68 24.44
C TYR A 790 4.33 -4.03 24.98
N VAL A 791 3.64 -4.56 25.98
CA VAL A 791 3.91 -5.87 26.59
C VAL A 791 3.33 -7.00 25.73
N ASP A 792 2.04 -6.90 25.40
CA ASP A 792 1.33 -7.86 24.55
C ASP A 792 0.48 -7.13 23.50
N SER A 793 0.01 -7.89 22.52
CA SER A 793 -0.73 -7.38 21.37
C SER A 793 -1.71 -8.42 20.82
N HIS A 794 -2.28 -8.11 19.66
CA HIS A 794 -3.14 -8.99 18.91
C HIS A 794 -2.46 -10.20 18.26
N ASP A 795 -1.12 -10.27 18.22
CA ASP A 795 -0.41 -11.40 17.62
C ASP A 795 0.41 -12.18 18.63
N TYR A 796 1.15 -11.46 19.48
CA TYR A 796 2.10 -12.06 20.41
C TYR A 796 2.10 -11.39 21.78
N GLY A 797 2.33 -12.21 22.79
CA GLY A 797 2.88 -11.78 24.08
C GLY A 797 4.42 -11.87 24.06
N PRO A 798 5.08 -11.47 25.18
CA PRO A 798 6.54 -11.52 25.28
C PRO A 798 7.11 -12.89 24.95
N LYS A 799 8.37 -12.93 24.47
CA LYS A 799 9.05 -14.16 24.01
C LYS A 799 8.35 -14.88 22.85
N LYS A 800 7.66 -14.13 21.96
CA LYS A 800 6.83 -14.66 20.86
C LYS A 800 5.78 -15.66 21.39
N SER A 801 5.22 -15.38 22.57
CA SER A 801 4.16 -16.19 23.13
C SER A 801 2.91 -16.05 22.26
N SER A 802 2.26 -17.17 21.96
CA SER A 802 0.93 -17.15 21.32
C SER A 802 -0.22 -17.00 22.33
N GLU A 803 0.10 -16.68 23.58
CA GLU A 803 -0.85 -16.46 24.68
C GLU A 803 -0.73 -15.03 25.23
N ARG A 804 -1.88 -14.47 25.65
CA ARG A 804 -1.95 -13.17 26.33
C ARG A 804 -1.09 -13.18 27.58
N TYR A 805 -0.46 -12.04 27.88
CA TYR A 805 0.47 -11.98 29.01
C TYR A 805 -0.24 -12.27 30.34
N ALA A 806 0.35 -13.17 31.13
CA ALA A 806 -0.22 -13.70 32.37
C ALA A 806 0.74 -13.54 33.57
N GLY A 807 1.57 -12.50 33.57
CA GLY A 807 2.53 -12.24 34.65
C GLY A 807 1.89 -11.83 35.98
N GLY A 808 0.59 -11.54 35.99
CA GLY A 808 -0.17 -11.09 37.14
C GLY A 808 -0.09 -9.57 37.38
N THR A 809 -0.97 -9.07 38.24
CA THR A 809 -1.19 -7.64 38.49
C THR A 809 0.09 -6.88 38.86
N ASP A 810 0.93 -7.41 39.76
CA ASP A 810 2.18 -6.73 40.17
C ASP A 810 3.20 -6.62 39.03
N ALA A 811 3.27 -7.63 38.15
CA ALA A 811 4.18 -7.60 37.00
C ALA A 811 3.68 -6.64 35.93
N TRP A 812 2.36 -6.61 35.70
CA TRP A 812 1.72 -5.61 34.84
C TRP A 812 1.96 -4.19 35.35
N ALA A 813 1.77 -3.94 36.64
CA ALA A 813 2.02 -2.63 37.23
C ALA A 813 3.48 -2.20 37.06
N GLU A 814 4.43 -3.12 37.22
CA GLU A 814 5.86 -2.86 37.02
C GLU A 814 6.22 -2.59 35.55
N ASN A 815 5.68 -3.38 34.62
CA ASN A 815 5.85 -3.15 33.17
C ASN A 815 5.28 -1.79 32.76
N MET A 816 4.07 -1.44 33.21
CA MET A 816 3.45 -0.14 32.94
C MET A 816 4.26 1.01 33.57
N ALA A 817 4.77 0.85 34.79
CA ALA A 817 5.63 1.85 35.41
C ALA A 817 6.87 2.15 34.55
N LEU A 818 7.52 1.12 34.00
CA LEU A 818 8.63 1.29 33.07
C LEU A 818 8.19 1.96 31.76
N MET A 819 7.15 1.44 31.09
CA MET A 819 6.68 1.93 29.79
C MET A 819 6.30 3.42 29.82
N TRP A 820 5.68 3.90 30.91
CA TRP A 820 5.24 5.28 31.02
C TRP A 820 6.34 6.26 31.42
N THR A 821 7.43 5.78 32.01
CA THR A 821 8.47 6.66 32.57
C THR A 821 9.82 6.55 31.87
N PHE A 822 10.04 5.50 31.07
CA PHE A 822 11.21 5.38 30.19
C PHE A 822 10.95 6.06 28.83
N ARG A 823 11.87 5.89 27.87
CA ARG A 823 11.72 6.44 26.51
C ARG A 823 10.72 5.63 25.67
N GLY A 824 10.18 6.26 24.63
CA GLY A 824 9.22 5.64 23.73
C GLY A 824 7.78 6.06 24.04
N ILE A 825 6.87 5.50 23.25
CA ILE A 825 5.44 5.77 23.26
C ILE A 825 4.72 4.55 23.86
N PRO A 826 4.25 4.63 25.13
CA PRO A 826 3.57 3.51 25.77
C PRO A 826 2.25 3.21 25.07
N THR A 827 2.05 1.93 24.75
CA THR A 827 0.87 1.42 24.06
C THR A 827 0.27 0.25 24.83
N LEU A 828 -1.04 0.25 25.01
CA LEU A 828 -1.76 -0.82 25.71
C LEU A 828 -2.77 -1.47 24.78
N TYR A 829 -2.72 -2.79 24.67
CA TYR A 829 -3.72 -3.58 23.97
C TYR A 829 -5.00 -3.69 24.79
N TYR A 830 -6.17 -3.63 24.13
CA TYR A 830 -7.44 -3.54 24.84
C TYR A 830 -7.65 -4.65 25.87
N GLY A 831 -8.17 -4.25 27.03
CA GLY A 831 -8.45 -5.12 28.15
C GLY A 831 -7.23 -5.54 28.98
N SER A 832 -5.99 -5.24 28.55
CA SER A 832 -4.79 -5.53 29.36
C SER A 832 -4.79 -4.76 30.70
N GLU A 833 -5.49 -3.63 30.79
CA GLU A 833 -5.75 -2.86 32.03
C GLU A 833 -6.59 -3.62 33.09
N ILE A 834 -7.22 -4.74 32.71
CA ILE A 834 -7.90 -5.65 33.64
C ILE A 834 -7.43 -7.10 33.51
N GLU A 835 -6.31 -7.33 32.82
CA GLU A 835 -5.78 -8.67 32.53
C GLU A 835 -6.78 -9.54 31.74
N PHE A 836 -7.56 -8.90 30.87
CA PHE A 836 -8.59 -9.57 30.06
C PHE A 836 -7.96 -10.70 29.23
N GLN A 837 -8.53 -11.90 29.36
CA GLN A 837 -8.07 -13.11 28.68
C GLN A 837 -6.60 -13.48 28.97
N ALA A 838 -6.04 -13.08 30.12
CA ALA A 838 -4.69 -13.48 30.52
C ALA A 838 -4.48 -15.01 30.42
N GLY A 839 -3.38 -15.41 29.78
CA GLY A 839 -3.02 -16.82 29.57
C GLY A 839 -3.87 -17.56 28.54
N LYS A 840 -4.82 -16.91 27.87
CA LYS A 840 -5.52 -17.49 26.74
C LYS A 840 -4.70 -17.36 25.47
N LYS A 841 -4.87 -18.33 24.56
CA LYS A 841 -4.31 -18.26 23.22
C LYS A 841 -4.85 -17.01 22.52
N ILE A 842 -3.95 -16.20 21.97
CA ILE A 842 -4.27 -14.91 21.35
C ILE A 842 -5.20 -15.13 20.16
N ASP A 843 -4.79 -15.99 19.23
CA ASP A 843 -5.58 -16.39 18.09
C ASP A 843 -5.41 -17.88 17.77
N CYS A 844 -6.49 -18.54 17.42
CA CYS A 844 -6.52 -19.93 16.96
C CYS A 844 -7.01 -20.04 15.51
N GLY A 845 -7.22 -18.93 14.82
CA GLY A 845 -7.87 -18.89 13.52
C GLY A 845 -9.28 -19.50 13.59
N PRO A 846 -9.77 -20.11 12.50
CA PRO A 846 -11.11 -20.69 12.46
C PRO A 846 -11.24 -22.02 13.21
N SER A 847 -10.33 -22.34 14.13
CA SER A 847 -10.32 -23.63 14.85
C SER A 847 -10.95 -23.58 16.25
N CYS A 848 -11.29 -22.40 16.76
CA CYS A 848 -11.97 -22.24 18.04
C CYS A 848 -12.77 -20.92 18.11
N PRO A 849 -13.74 -20.82 19.05
CA PRO A 849 -14.59 -19.63 19.14
C PRO A 849 -13.78 -18.43 19.64
N LEU A 850 -13.99 -17.26 19.04
CA LEU A 850 -13.28 -16.03 19.38
C LEU A 850 -13.45 -15.66 20.87
N ALA A 851 -14.62 -15.90 21.47
CA ALA A 851 -14.89 -15.71 22.90
C ALA A 851 -13.91 -16.44 23.84
N THR A 852 -13.20 -17.47 23.34
CA THR A 852 -12.22 -18.26 24.12
C THR A 852 -10.77 -17.80 23.92
N THR A 853 -10.56 -16.78 23.10
CA THR A 853 -9.23 -16.31 22.66
C THR A 853 -8.84 -14.98 23.28
N GLY A 854 -7.59 -14.56 23.07
CA GLY A 854 -7.11 -13.22 23.41
C GLY A 854 -7.67 -12.10 22.55
N ARG A 855 -8.39 -12.42 21.45
CA ARG A 855 -9.15 -11.49 20.59
C ARG A 855 -10.67 -11.55 20.86
N ALA A 856 -11.05 -11.98 22.06
CA ALA A 856 -12.45 -12.04 22.49
C ALA A 856 -13.12 -10.66 22.54
N TYR A 857 -14.45 -10.65 22.40
CA TYR A 857 -15.26 -9.43 22.49
C TYR A 857 -15.14 -8.78 23.88
N TYR A 858 -14.82 -7.49 23.92
CA TYR A 858 -14.58 -6.76 25.17
C TYR A 858 -15.79 -6.00 25.71
N GLY A 859 -16.78 -5.71 24.85
CA GLY A 859 -17.82 -4.73 25.15
C GLY A 859 -18.69 -5.05 26.36
N ASP A 860 -18.74 -6.31 26.81
CA ASP A 860 -19.41 -6.69 28.06
C ASP A 860 -18.78 -5.98 29.27
N HIS A 861 -17.46 -5.74 29.26
CA HIS A 861 -16.75 -4.96 30.27
C HIS A 861 -16.89 -3.44 30.11
N LEU A 862 -17.46 -3.00 28.99
CA LEU A 862 -17.73 -1.59 28.66
C LEU A 862 -19.20 -1.22 28.81
N ALA A 863 -20.07 -2.18 29.16
CA ALA A 863 -21.50 -1.96 29.28
C ALA A 863 -21.80 -0.87 30.33
N GLY A 864 -22.61 0.13 29.92
CA GLY A 864 -22.90 1.33 30.70
C GLY A 864 -22.35 2.61 30.07
N THR A 865 -22.33 3.69 30.85
CA THR A 865 -21.88 5.02 30.42
C THR A 865 -20.62 5.45 31.17
N VAL A 866 -19.77 6.24 30.52
CA VAL A 866 -18.60 6.89 31.11
C VAL A 866 -18.58 8.34 30.66
N GLU A 867 -18.33 9.26 31.58
CA GLU A 867 -17.97 10.64 31.26
C GLU A 867 -16.56 10.90 31.80
N ALA A 868 -15.65 11.30 30.91
CA ALA A 868 -14.30 11.71 31.29
C ALA A 868 -14.23 13.24 31.35
N SER A 869 -13.82 13.78 32.50
CA SER A 869 -13.60 15.22 32.64
C SER A 869 -12.27 15.66 32.02
N ASP A 870 -11.28 14.77 32.03
CA ASP A 870 -9.97 14.96 31.40
C ASP A 870 -9.29 13.60 31.17
N PHE A 871 -8.10 13.59 30.57
CA PHE A 871 -7.30 12.39 30.41
C PHE A 871 -6.88 11.81 31.77
N GLY A 872 -7.35 10.59 32.06
CA GLY A 872 -7.08 9.88 33.32
C GLY A 872 -8.14 10.15 34.39
N GLN A 873 -9.08 11.05 34.13
CA GLN A 873 -10.07 11.52 35.09
C GLN A 873 -11.49 11.20 34.63
N VAL A 874 -12.20 10.41 35.44
CA VAL A 874 -13.59 10.02 35.20
C VAL A 874 -14.50 10.80 36.15
N SER A 875 -15.43 11.58 35.61
CA SER A 875 -16.42 12.33 36.39
C SER A 875 -17.59 11.45 36.82
N SER A 876 -18.04 10.56 35.94
CA SER A 876 -19.13 9.63 36.23
C SER A 876 -18.98 8.33 35.42
N ALA A 877 -19.43 7.21 36.00
CA ALA A 877 -19.53 5.93 35.30
C ALA A 877 -20.69 5.11 35.87
N THR A 878 -21.37 4.35 35.02
CA THR A 878 -22.50 3.46 35.39
C THR A 878 -22.34 2.08 34.77
N GLY A 879 -23.04 1.06 35.28
CA GLY A 879 -23.00 -0.29 34.71
C GLY A 879 -21.69 -1.04 35.00
N GLU A 880 -21.36 -2.01 34.14
CA GLU A 880 -20.17 -2.85 34.30
C GLU A 880 -18.88 -2.07 34.08
N VAL A 881 -18.89 -1.04 33.21
CA VAL A 881 -17.71 -0.20 32.99
C VAL A 881 -17.25 0.54 34.27
N ALA A 882 -18.16 0.82 35.21
CA ALA A 882 -17.78 1.34 36.53
C ALA A 882 -16.95 0.33 37.35
N ASN A 883 -17.28 -0.96 37.26
CA ASN A 883 -16.50 -2.04 37.88
C ASN A 883 -15.14 -2.18 37.19
N THR A 884 -15.10 -2.13 35.86
CA THR A 884 -13.86 -2.11 35.06
C THR A 884 -12.96 -0.95 35.49
N LEU A 885 -13.50 0.26 35.56
CA LEU A 885 -12.76 1.47 35.97
C LEU A 885 -12.28 1.46 37.42
N SER A 886 -12.80 0.58 38.28
CA SER A 886 -12.36 0.41 39.67
C SER A 886 -11.16 -0.55 39.82
N LYS A 887 -10.77 -1.28 38.76
CA LYS A 887 -9.72 -2.30 38.86
C LYS A 887 -8.36 -1.66 39.23
N PRO A 888 -7.50 -2.37 39.99
CA PRO A 888 -6.23 -1.84 40.45
C PRO A 888 -5.31 -1.31 39.33
N LEU A 889 -5.18 -2.06 38.24
CA LEU A 889 -4.35 -1.67 37.09
C LEU A 889 -4.97 -0.50 36.30
N VAL A 890 -6.29 -0.37 36.27
CA VAL A 890 -6.94 0.83 35.72
C VAL A 890 -6.56 2.07 36.53
N LYS A 891 -6.64 2.01 37.86
CA LYS A 891 -6.21 3.14 38.71
C LYS A 891 -4.72 3.46 38.56
N HIS A 892 -3.91 2.42 38.35
CA HIS A 892 -2.48 2.56 38.07
C HIS A 892 -2.22 3.30 36.75
N VAL A 893 -2.82 2.84 35.64
CA VAL A 893 -2.60 3.45 34.33
C VAL A 893 -3.17 4.86 34.22
N GLN A 894 -4.33 5.13 34.86
CA GLN A 894 -4.89 6.48 34.98
C GLN A 894 -3.86 7.45 35.58
N ARG A 895 -3.28 7.06 36.72
CA ARG A 895 -2.31 7.91 37.41
C ARG A 895 -0.96 8.00 36.70
N LEU A 896 -0.50 6.92 36.06
CA LEU A 896 0.69 6.97 35.22
C LEU A 896 0.53 7.97 34.06
N ASN A 897 -0.66 8.01 33.44
CA ASN A 897 -0.99 8.99 32.40
C ASN A 897 -0.97 10.42 32.95
N GLU A 898 -1.55 10.67 34.12
CA GLU A 898 -1.50 11.99 34.78
C GLU A 898 -0.05 12.42 35.07
N ILE A 899 0.76 11.53 35.68
CA ILE A 899 2.18 11.81 35.98
C ILE A 899 2.97 12.09 34.69
N ARG A 900 2.81 11.25 33.66
CA ARG A 900 3.51 11.42 32.39
C ARG A 900 3.14 12.76 31.74
N ARG A 901 1.87 13.16 31.76
CA ARG A 901 1.43 14.46 31.22
C ARG A 901 1.95 15.67 32.00
N ALA A 902 2.10 15.53 33.32
CA ALA A 902 2.61 16.60 34.18
C ALA A 902 4.14 16.82 34.08
N VAL A 903 4.88 15.86 33.51
CA VAL A 903 6.36 15.89 33.46
C VAL A 903 6.84 15.74 32.01
N PRO A 904 7.12 16.85 31.29
CA PRO A 904 7.54 16.82 29.89
C PRO A 904 8.75 15.92 29.59
N ALA A 905 9.69 15.81 30.54
CA ALA A 905 10.83 14.90 30.43
C ALA A 905 10.43 13.43 30.26
N LEU A 906 9.31 12.99 30.85
CA LEU A 906 8.82 11.62 30.69
C LEU A 906 8.24 11.41 29.28
N GLN A 907 7.56 12.42 28.73
CA GLN A 907 6.95 12.37 27.39
C GLN A 907 7.99 12.35 26.28
N MET A 908 8.85 13.37 26.22
CA MET A 908 9.67 13.67 25.04
C MET A 908 11.18 13.66 25.33
N GLY A 909 11.57 13.39 26.58
CA GLY A 909 12.95 13.59 27.00
C GLY A 909 13.92 12.51 26.56
N GLN A 910 15.15 12.93 26.30
CA GLN A 910 16.33 12.07 26.27
C GLN A 910 16.59 11.45 27.65
N TYR A 911 17.40 10.40 27.72
CA TYR A 911 17.76 9.75 28.98
C TYR A 911 19.26 9.53 29.17
N SER A 912 19.68 9.34 30.42
CA SER A 912 21.05 8.89 30.75
C SER A 912 21.05 8.00 31.98
N THR A 913 21.94 7.00 31.96
CA THR A 913 22.24 6.13 33.10
C THR A 913 23.56 6.47 33.78
N GLU A 914 24.25 7.53 33.35
CA GLU A 914 25.53 7.95 33.91
C GLU A 914 25.37 8.48 35.33
N GLY A 915 26.26 8.07 36.24
CA GLY A 915 26.26 8.53 37.62
C GLY A 915 25.11 7.99 38.46
N ILE A 916 24.56 6.81 38.11
CA ILE A 916 23.42 6.20 38.80
C ILE A 916 23.80 4.83 39.36
N THR A 917 23.42 4.56 40.60
CA THR A 917 23.36 3.20 41.15
C THR A 917 21.90 2.78 41.26
N GLY A 918 21.48 1.68 40.62
CA GLY A 918 20.09 1.20 40.64
C GLY A 918 19.82 0.27 39.45
N SER A 919 18.89 -0.68 39.58
CA SER A 919 18.64 -1.70 38.54
C SER A 919 17.77 -1.21 37.38
N MET A 920 16.75 -0.39 37.67
CA MET A 920 15.89 0.29 36.69
C MET A 920 15.78 1.76 37.06
N ALA A 921 16.92 2.46 36.95
CA ALA A 921 17.02 3.87 37.28
C ALA A 921 17.74 4.67 36.19
N TYR A 922 17.21 5.85 35.88
CA TYR A 922 17.68 6.71 34.80
C TYR A 922 17.28 8.17 35.04
N LYS A 923 18.02 9.09 34.41
CA LYS A 923 17.70 10.52 34.33
C LYS A 923 16.94 10.78 33.04
N ARG A 924 15.98 11.69 33.04
CA ARG A 924 15.26 12.17 31.86
C ARG A 924 15.39 13.69 31.76
N ARG A 925 15.62 14.23 30.57
CA ARG A 925 15.51 15.68 30.32
C ARG A 925 14.87 15.98 29.00
N TYR A 926 14.04 17.00 28.97
CA TYR A 926 13.53 17.61 27.75
C TYR A 926 13.67 19.12 27.86
N THR A 927 14.26 19.76 26.84
CA THR A 927 14.23 21.21 26.71
C THR A 927 13.66 21.61 25.36
N ASP A 928 12.90 22.69 25.34
CA ASP A 928 12.42 23.32 24.12
C ASP A 928 12.51 24.84 24.28
N ALA A 929 13.45 25.43 23.56
CA ALA A 929 13.69 26.86 23.60
C ALA A 929 12.50 27.67 23.08
N ALA A 930 11.69 27.12 22.16
CA ALA A 930 10.56 27.83 21.58
C ALA A 930 9.41 27.99 22.57
N SER A 931 9.10 26.95 23.35
CA SER A 931 8.07 27.00 24.41
C SER A 931 8.62 27.40 25.79
N GLY A 932 9.94 27.47 25.96
CA GLY A 932 10.60 27.76 27.24
C GLY A 932 10.59 26.59 28.22
N VAL A 933 10.30 25.38 27.75
CA VAL A 933 10.25 24.17 28.59
C VAL A 933 11.67 23.73 28.95
N ASP A 934 11.92 23.48 30.24
CA ASP A 934 13.07 22.73 30.75
C ASP A 934 12.58 21.82 31.88
N SER A 935 12.56 20.52 31.61
CA SER A 935 12.09 19.50 32.55
C SER A 935 13.20 18.49 32.76
N PHE A 936 13.66 18.30 33.99
CA PHE A 936 14.66 17.32 34.39
C PHE A 936 14.13 16.42 35.50
N ALA A 937 14.13 15.11 35.29
CA ALA A 937 13.55 14.12 36.20
C ALA A 937 14.50 12.96 36.49
N LEU A 938 14.45 12.45 37.72
CA LEU A 938 15.18 11.27 38.20
C LEU A 938 14.15 10.16 38.44
N VAL A 939 14.29 9.04 37.75
CA VAL A 939 13.30 7.95 37.78
C VAL A 939 13.93 6.67 38.29
N THR A 940 13.31 6.04 39.28
CA THR A 940 13.61 4.65 39.68
C THR A 940 12.34 3.83 39.77
N VAL A 941 12.35 2.65 39.16
CA VAL A 941 11.24 1.69 39.17
C VAL A 941 11.63 0.49 40.03
N THR A 942 10.75 0.10 40.96
CA THR A 942 10.90 -1.04 41.90
C THR A 942 12.04 -0.94 42.92
N GLY A 943 13.27 -0.73 42.46
CA GLY A 943 14.49 -0.74 43.27
C GLY A 943 14.86 0.63 43.83
N ALA A 944 15.76 0.61 44.81
CA ALA A 944 16.41 1.81 45.31
C ALA A 944 17.35 2.39 44.24
N ALA A 945 17.57 3.70 44.27
CA ALA A 945 18.51 4.34 43.39
C ALA A 945 19.30 5.45 44.09
N THR A 946 20.49 5.74 43.56
CA THR A 946 21.23 6.96 43.89
C THR A 946 21.70 7.60 42.62
N TYR A 947 21.47 8.90 42.51
CA TYR A 947 21.91 9.75 41.42
C TYR A 947 23.06 10.64 41.90
N SER A 948 24.08 10.79 41.09
CA SER A 948 25.27 11.60 41.37
C SER A 948 25.62 12.47 40.16
N GLY A 949 26.26 13.61 40.43
CA GLY A 949 26.56 14.61 39.41
C GLY A 949 25.32 15.27 38.83
N ILE A 950 24.19 15.27 39.56
CA ILE A 950 22.94 15.93 39.14
C ILE A 950 22.98 17.44 39.47
N PRO A 951 22.19 18.29 38.79
CA PRO A 951 22.06 19.69 39.15
C PRO A 951 21.66 19.88 40.63
N ASN A 952 22.24 20.89 41.28
CA ASN A 952 21.76 21.32 42.60
C ASN A 952 20.42 22.02 42.46
N GLY A 953 19.57 21.87 43.48
CA GLY A 953 18.25 22.47 43.50
C GLY A 953 17.25 21.69 44.34
N THR A 954 16.00 22.14 44.30
CA THR A 954 14.89 21.45 44.96
C THR A 954 14.27 20.46 44.00
N TYR A 955 14.18 19.20 44.41
CA TYR A 955 13.51 18.14 43.68
C TYR A 955 12.22 17.77 44.39
N LYS A 956 11.13 17.58 43.63
CA LYS A 956 9.85 17.12 44.14
C LYS A 956 9.45 15.81 43.48
N ASP A 957 9.10 14.81 44.26
CA ASP A 957 8.62 13.52 43.75
C ASP A 957 7.18 13.65 43.23
N ALA A 958 6.98 13.34 41.96
CA ALA A 958 5.66 13.37 41.33
C ALA A 958 4.69 12.30 41.89
N VAL A 959 5.22 11.28 42.59
CA VAL A 959 4.43 10.18 43.14
C VAL A 959 3.96 10.48 44.57
N THR A 960 4.87 10.89 45.46
CA THR A 960 4.57 11.08 46.90
C THR A 960 4.47 12.53 47.32
N GLY A 961 4.97 13.47 46.51
CA GLY A 961 5.14 14.87 46.91
C GLY A 961 6.37 15.12 47.79
N ASP A 962 7.18 14.09 48.09
CA ASP A 962 8.42 14.24 48.84
C ASP A 962 9.31 15.32 48.20
N THR A 963 9.90 16.17 49.03
CA THR A 963 10.72 17.30 48.57
C THR A 963 12.11 17.18 49.15
N GLN A 964 13.12 17.17 48.28
CA GLN A 964 14.53 17.09 48.68
C GLN A 964 15.33 18.24 48.09
N VAL A 965 16.24 18.80 48.89
CA VAL A 965 17.15 19.86 48.46
C VAL A 965 18.52 19.25 48.25
N VAL A 966 19.02 19.33 47.02
CA VAL A 966 20.32 18.79 46.60
C VAL A 966 21.34 19.93 46.55
N ALA A 967 22.44 19.79 47.30
CA ALA A 967 23.51 20.80 47.38
C ALA A 967 24.90 20.28 46.97
N ASP A 968 25.07 18.96 46.93
CA ASP A 968 26.32 18.25 46.60
C ASP A 968 26.20 17.42 45.32
N GLY A 969 25.16 17.68 44.51
CA GLY A 969 24.87 16.96 43.28
C GLY A 969 24.52 15.48 43.49
N ARG A 970 24.00 15.10 44.68
CA ARG A 970 23.62 13.72 45.00
C ARG A 970 22.20 13.62 45.57
N LEU A 971 21.45 12.62 45.14
CA LEU A 971 20.13 12.27 45.69
C LEU A 971 19.98 10.75 45.77
N SER A 972 19.56 10.24 46.93
CA SER A 972 19.31 8.81 47.16
C SER A 972 17.84 8.56 47.45
N VAL A 973 17.29 7.52 46.83
CA VAL A 973 15.88 7.12 46.90
C VAL A 973 15.80 5.68 47.40
N ALA A 974 15.01 5.45 48.45
CA ALA A 974 14.73 4.10 48.95
C ALA A 974 13.92 3.28 47.93
N ALA A 975 13.96 1.95 48.04
CA ALA A 975 13.23 1.08 47.12
C ALA A 975 11.71 1.30 47.24
N PRO A 976 11.01 1.72 46.17
CA PRO A 976 9.56 1.91 46.21
C PRO A 976 8.78 0.59 46.24
N GLY A 977 9.40 -0.52 45.83
CA GLY A 977 8.77 -1.85 45.76
C GLY A 977 8.14 -2.14 44.41
N LYS A 978 7.89 -3.42 44.14
CA LYS A 978 7.40 -3.90 42.83
C LYS A 978 6.11 -3.19 42.40
N GLY A 979 6.03 -2.78 41.14
CA GLY A 979 4.91 -2.03 40.59
C GLY A 979 4.87 -0.55 40.98
N ASN A 980 5.78 -0.09 41.84
CA ASN A 980 5.90 1.30 42.27
C ASN A 980 7.15 1.94 41.67
N LEU A 981 7.15 3.27 41.63
CA LEU A 981 8.27 4.07 41.14
C LEU A 981 8.37 5.40 41.90
N ARG A 982 9.46 6.12 41.66
CA ARG A 982 9.67 7.51 42.11
C ARG A 982 10.11 8.37 40.93
N VAL A 983 9.62 9.61 40.87
CA VAL A 983 9.97 10.59 39.83
C VAL A 983 10.29 11.92 40.49
N TYR A 984 11.56 12.12 40.86
CA TYR A 984 12.00 13.39 41.42
C TYR A 984 12.28 14.39 40.28
N VAL A 985 11.45 15.43 40.18
CA VAL A 985 11.56 16.48 39.17
C VAL A 985 12.24 17.70 39.76
N LEU A 986 13.25 18.24 39.08
CA LEU A 986 13.91 19.48 39.48
C LEU A 986 12.94 20.65 39.33
N ASP A 987 12.76 21.40 40.42
CA ASP A 987 11.90 22.58 40.46
C ASP A 987 12.67 23.81 39.97
N LEU A 988 12.37 24.25 38.75
CA LEU A 988 12.94 25.45 38.14
C LEU A 988 12.01 26.67 38.26
N GLY A 989 10.84 26.51 38.90
CA GLY A 989 9.83 27.56 39.05
C GLY A 989 9.12 27.95 37.74
N GLY A 990 8.14 28.86 37.85
CA GLY A 990 7.37 29.35 36.70
C GLY A 990 6.65 28.23 35.94
N SER A 991 6.74 28.22 34.61
CA SER A 991 6.22 27.16 33.75
C SER A 991 6.99 25.83 33.84
N ASN A 992 8.15 25.83 34.49
CA ASN A 992 9.03 24.67 34.69
C ASN A 992 9.02 24.22 36.17
N ALA A 993 7.99 24.61 36.92
CA ALA A 993 7.84 24.19 38.30
C ALA A 993 7.64 22.67 38.38
N ALA A 994 8.31 22.02 39.34
CA ALA A 994 8.07 20.61 39.58
C ALA A 994 6.63 20.40 40.11
N PRO A 995 5.86 19.44 39.58
CA PRO A 995 4.42 19.34 39.83
C PRO A 995 4.09 18.97 41.29
N GLY A 996 5.04 18.43 42.05
CA GLY A 996 4.73 17.79 43.34
C GLY A 996 3.86 16.55 43.14
N GLN A 997 3.12 16.13 44.16
CA GLN A 997 2.28 14.94 44.06
C GLN A 997 1.20 15.10 42.97
N VAL A 998 1.23 14.22 41.97
CA VAL A 998 0.21 14.16 40.91
C VAL A 998 -0.75 13.01 41.20
N GLY A 999 -2.05 13.31 41.13
CA GLY A 999 -3.12 12.35 41.39
C GLY A 999 -3.14 11.83 42.83
N SER A 1000 -3.98 10.83 43.09
CA SER A 1000 -4.13 10.21 44.42
C SER A 1000 -3.45 8.84 44.49
N ALA A 1001 -2.94 8.47 45.67
CA ALA A 1001 -2.34 7.16 45.91
C ALA A 1001 -3.33 6.02 45.59
N GLY A 1002 -2.88 5.05 44.78
CA GLY A 1002 -3.63 3.84 44.43
C GLY A 1002 -3.06 2.60 45.13
N PRO A 1003 -3.45 1.40 44.70
CA PRO A 1003 -2.81 0.14 45.13
C PRO A 1003 -1.31 0.11 44.83
N TYR A 1004 -0.91 0.80 43.76
CA TYR A 1004 0.46 1.09 43.32
C TYR A 1004 0.71 2.61 43.32
N LEU A 1005 1.96 3.00 43.05
CA LEU A 1005 2.45 4.39 43.09
C LEU A 1005 2.30 5.02 44.48
N LYS A 1006 2.61 4.28 45.54
CA LYS A 1006 2.48 4.75 46.93
C LYS A 1006 3.70 5.51 47.43
#